data_AF-A0A094ASL6-F1
#
_entry.id   AF-A0A094ASL6-F1
#
_cell.length_a   1.000
_cell.length_b   1.000
_cell.length_c   1.000
_cell.angle_alpha   90.00
_cell.angle_beta   90.00
_cell.angle_gamma   90.00
#
_symmetry.space_group_name_H-M   'P 1'
#
loop_
_entity.id
_entity.type
_entity.pdbx_description
1 polymer ?
#
loop_
_entity_poly.entity_id
_entity_poly.type
_entity_poly.pdbx_seq_one_letter_code
_entity_poly.pdbx_strand_id
1 'polypeptide(L)'
;MKARHNSFGLAEPIGAHLTPKPDELSEAEFLVPRAHAAAANSLHRLGLTSACKTLLCRTVMDFTHGRVKGPPIWDTLPVSVLAALDAESKGPTTLVVVILFTTLSFIFVCMRYVSRFAMIKEGSAEDYTIGAAMIVSIGMAACMIEQVKYGNGRHAALLQLDNFIGILKYLYFSILAYCTALTLTKMSILLQLHRIFGVSKSMHYATLIMMGVVVAYGIESVTIGIFTCTPIRAYWDLTIQPTSRCLPEDKVYYANGGLNIATDLVIATLPIYSVWKLQINIRQKIALIAVLALGWFVCFVSILRLHALVVLYQHPEDTTWYSPETAYWSCIEVNVGIICACAPAIRPVLVRMVPHIFGTPAYGSGGQTSKSNPVFIELSDGKSEPSTTTVRSNGARPSSRNGLQSKGAWKGFGRSEKPLPTAPADPATGIRVSHDIEQTYWLGDEDSYRHNNGGKKGGGRGGGSAGPSQANNIRTEGRQCSLRIADSPATGQSHELCTRFHARVYIFVIRKLDRPVPTIPPDTMLFLGPILLLAALPNPIFAAGPTRRAPALQVDLQYAVYKGAFDASTGLNTWKGIRYAAAPIGPLRWKAPQAPATNRTVTPATQLGPICPQSYPTIPNAPFIPGNEDCLFLNVYAPANANNLPVLVWIHGGGYGYGDATQDMTEILAANNNGFVVVALQYRLGAFGFLSSAEVKSKGVVNAGLLDQDYALKWIQKYICLFGGNNRSVTISGNSAGAGSVMYHALTKGGTDGTALFQNAIVSSPYLPVQDNYDATFPTQRFYDFSVAAGCPSSGAVLDCLIAKDSMTLQQASNQVSTTGTYGTWAFLPVTDGTFIKDLPSKQLLAKKVNGKRILVGSNANEGALFVPPTISTEADLIAWLHLEFPNLSDSDITQILAAYPSSSGPVNPNDPKFATTGLGPATALNVSQVATGQQQRGNNIYAEATFVCPAYWLASAYTGNGRTAYKYQYSIPFGGHTDDLPAIFGPAQPNHSESFVAAIRSIWGKFVTASNPSISAALASGGVPTTSSAPNPVTKFPAWTASSPQQINLNITGGTPYSAVTLSGATVTQFQEPGLKNAFSVANANTWEGGRGTRCDFWRTIASRVPI
;
A
#
# COMPACT_ATOMS: atom_id res chain seq x y z
N MET A 1 -0.61 -48.40 -54.60
CA MET A 1 -1.70 -49.41 -54.70
C MET A 1 -2.92 -48.83 -54.00
N LYS A 2 -4.06 -48.64 -54.69
CA LYS A 2 -5.32 -49.40 -54.49
C LYS A 2 -5.68 -49.60 -53.00
N ALA A 3 -6.57 -48.80 -52.41
CA ALA A 3 -8.05 -48.76 -52.54
C ALA A 3 -8.74 -49.64 -51.46
N ARG A 4 -9.98 -49.41 -50.99
CA ARG A 4 -11.22 -49.09 -51.73
C ARG A 4 -12.29 -48.34 -50.88
N HIS A 5 -13.06 -47.45 -51.54
CA HIS A 5 -14.54 -47.35 -51.65
C HIS A 5 -15.46 -47.38 -50.39
N ASN A 6 -16.66 -46.77 -50.35
CA ASN A 6 -17.44 -45.85 -51.23
C ASN A 6 -18.50 -45.15 -50.33
N SER A 7 -18.99 -43.90 -50.50
CA SER A 7 -19.61 -43.15 -51.63
C SER A 7 -21.14 -43.29 -51.75
N PHE A 8 -21.79 -42.26 -52.33
CA PHE A 8 -23.25 -41.99 -52.53
C PHE A 8 -24.02 -41.36 -51.34
N GLY A 9 -24.88 -40.33 -51.53
CA GLY A 9 -25.01 -39.36 -52.65
C GLY A 9 -26.41 -38.72 -52.85
N LEU A 10 -26.44 -37.53 -53.48
CA LEU A 10 -27.58 -36.85 -54.17
C LEU A 10 -28.74 -36.28 -53.28
N ALA A 11 -29.46 -35.18 -53.62
CA ALA A 11 -29.32 -34.15 -54.67
C ALA A 11 -30.13 -32.83 -54.36
N GLU A 12 -29.93 -31.81 -55.21
CA GLU A 12 -30.61 -30.48 -55.36
C GLU A 12 -31.99 -30.58 -56.09
N PRO A 13 -32.68 -29.52 -56.64
CA PRO A 13 -32.46 -28.04 -56.77
C PRO A 13 -33.62 -27.19 -56.16
N ILE A 14 -33.95 -25.90 -56.43
CA ILE A 14 -33.81 -24.86 -57.50
C ILE A 14 -33.67 -23.48 -56.75
N GLY A 15 -33.17 -22.31 -57.20
CA GLY A 15 -32.96 -21.59 -58.49
C GLY A 15 -33.71 -20.23 -58.41
N ALA A 16 -33.33 -19.09 -59.03
CA ALA A 16 -32.54 -18.85 -60.25
C ALA A 16 -31.76 -17.49 -60.23
N HIS A 17 -31.02 -17.20 -61.32
CA HIS A 17 -30.15 -16.02 -61.54
C HIS A 17 -30.85 -14.80 -62.17
N LEU A 18 -30.16 -13.64 -62.10
CA LEU A 18 -29.92 -12.76 -63.27
C LEU A 18 -28.52 -12.08 -63.17
N THR A 19 -28.02 -11.56 -64.29
CA THR A 19 -26.63 -11.05 -64.55
C THR A 19 -26.72 -9.59 -65.11
N PRO A 20 -25.67 -8.83 -65.57
CA PRO A 20 -24.31 -9.25 -65.98
C PRO A 20 -23.08 -8.28 -65.82
N LYS A 21 -21.89 -8.89 -66.02
CA LYS A 21 -20.62 -8.42 -66.66
C LYS A 21 -19.80 -7.20 -66.13
N PRO A 22 -18.47 -7.18 -66.38
CA PRO A 22 -17.53 -6.10 -66.05
C PRO A 22 -17.11 -5.24 -67.26
N ASP A 23 -16.33 -4.17 -67.03
CA ASP A 23 -15.37 -3.58 -67.99
C ASP A 23 -14.23 -2.81 -67.26
N GLU A 24 -13.26 -2.30 -68.03
CA GLU A 24 -11.88 -1.91 -67.65
C GLU A 24 -11.71 -0.54 -66.93
N LEU A 25 -10.59 -0.35 -66.21
CA LEU A 25 -9.55 0.67 -66.54
C LEU A 25 -8.33 0.65 -65.58
N SER A 26 -7.28 1.42 -65.90
CA SER A 26 -5.93 1.32 -65.31
C SER A 26 -5.20 2.67 -65.10
N GLU A 27 -4.04 2.61 -64.42
CA GLU A 27 -2.93 3.61 -64.34
C GLU A 27 -3.02 4.89 -63.45
N ALA A 28 -2.07 4.95 -62.50
CA ALA A 28 -1.09 6.02 -62.20
C ALA A 28 -1.46 7.49 -61.85
N GLU A 29 -1.45 7.78 -60.53
CA GLU A 29 -0.49 8.68 -59.80
C GLU A 29 -0.38 10.23 -60.06
N PHE A 30 0.29 10.96 -59.14
CA PHE A 30 0.64 12.42 -59.11
C PHE A 30 -0.55 13.41 -58.88
N LEU A 31 -0.53 14.49 -58.04
CA LEU A 31 0.38 15.20 -57.10
C LEU A 31 -0.47 15.75 -55.91
N VAL A 32 -0.05 16.05 -54.66
CA VAL A 32 1.16 16.70 -54.07
C VAL A 32 1.12 18.25 -54.23
N PRO A 33 1.15 19.07 -53.14
CA PRO A 33 2.44 19.46 -52.54
C PRO A 33 2.51 19.71 -51.02
N ARG A 34 3.76 19.84 -50.56
CA ARG A 34 4.22 19.99 -49.17
C ARG A 34 3.98 21.38 -48.56
N ALA A 35 3.53 21.43 -47.31
CA ALA A 35 3.63 22.57 -46.39
C ALA A 35 3.54 22.08 -44.92
N HIS A 36 4.36 22.49 -43.95
CA HIS A 36 5.67 23.17 -43.99
C HIS A 36 6.63 22.48 -42.99
N ALA A 37 7.72 21.89 -43.45
CA ALA A 37 8.78 21.35 -42.59
C ALA A 37 9.74 22.47 -42.11
N ALA A 38 9.22 23.41 -41.31
CA ALA A 38 9.90 24.68 -41.03
C ALA A 38 9.68 25.24 -39.60
N ALA A 39 9.65 24.37 -38.58
CA ALA A 39 9.54 24.79 -37.16
C ALA A 39 10.47 24.00 -36.19
N ALA A 40 11.37 23.16 -36.70
CA ALA A 40 12.16 22.22 -35.90
C ALA A 40 13.31 22.85 -35.08
N ASN A 41 13.41 24.19 -35.03
CA ASN A 41 14.56 24.88 -34.43
C ASN A 41 14.17 26.21 -33.73
N SER A 42 13.21 26.18 -32.79
CA SER A 42 13.03 27.22 -31.75
C SER A 42 12.06 26.81 -30.64
N LEU A 43 12.52 26.00 -29.68
CA LEU A 43 11.89 25.92 -28.34
C LEU A 43 12.82 25.48 -27.20
N HIS A 44 14.14 25.66 -27.36
CA HIS A 44 15.15 25.32 -26.34
C HIS A 44 15.24 26.36 -25.18
N ARG A 45 14.13 27.04 -24.87
CA ARG A 45 13.98 28.03 -23.77
C ARG A 45 12.53 28.07 -23.29
N LEU A 46 12.21 27.25 -22.29
CA LEU A 46 11.19 27.49 -21.23
C LEU A 46 11.16 26.25 -20.31
N GLY A 47 11.99 26.25 -19.27
CA GLY A 47 12.03 25.15 -18.31
C GLY A 47 10.82 25.17 -17.38
N LEU A 48 9.86 24.25 -17.58
CA LEU A 48 8.76 23.99 -16.66
C LEU A 48 8.58 22.48 -16.46
N THR A 49 8.68 22.05 -15.21
CA THR A 49 8.59 20.65 -14.78
C THR A 49 7.15 20.18 -14.63
N SER A 50 6.75 19.12 -15.32
CA SER A 50 5.51 18.38 -15.00
C SER A 50 5.53 16.93 -15.53
N ALA A 51 6.35 16.07 -14.91
CA ALA A 51 6.33 14.64 -15.18
C ALA A 51 5.11 13.97 -14.51
N CYS A 52 4.00 13.81 -15.27
CA CYS A 52 3.02 12.72 -15.17
C CYS A 52 1.89 12.93 -16.19
N LYS A 53 2.02 12.42 -17.43
CA LYS A 53 0.91 12.25 -18.41
C LYS A 53 1.26 11.37 -19.63
N THR A 54 2.23 10.44 -19.51
CA THR A 54 2.88 9.78 -20.68
C THR A 54 2.81 8.25 -20.64
N LEU A 55 1.60 7.70 -20.77
CA LEU A 55 1.43 6.34 -21.31
C LEU A 55 0.19 6.26 -22.22
N LEU A 56 -1.00 6.59 -21.70
CA LEU A 56 -2.27 6.49 -22.45
C LEU A 56 -2.28 7.33 -23.75
N CYS A 57 -1.89 8.60 -23.69
CA CYS A 57 -1.71 9.45 -24.88
C CYS A 57 -0.60 8.96 -25.82
N ARG A 58 0.37 8.16 -25.33
CA ARG A 58 1.47 7.64 -26.16
C ARG A 58 0.98 6.49 -27.03
N THR A 59 0.30 5.51 -26.42
CA THR A 59 -0.31 4.37 -27.13
C THR A 59 -1.27 4.83 -28.24
N VAL A 60 -2.07 5.88 -28.01
CA VAL A 60 -3.01 6.43 -29.00
C VAL A 60 -2.30 7.23 -30.11
N MET A 61 -1.24 7.98 -29.80
CA MET A 61 -0.44 8.70 -30.80
C MET A 61 0.42 7.77 -31.66
N ASP A 62 1.03 6.75 -31.07
CA ASP A 62 1.85 5.77 -31.78
C ASP A 62 0.99 4.92 -32.75
N PHE A 63 -0.30 4.74 -32.44
CA PHE A 63 -1.30 4.12 -33.32
C PHE A 63 -1.58 4.97 -34.57
N THR A 64 -1.76 6.29 -34.43
CA THR A 64 -1.98 7.21 -35.57
C THR A 64 -0.71 7.59 -36.33
N HIS A 65 0.46 7.12 -35.88
CA HIS A 65 1.75 7.31 -36.55
C HIS A 65 2.37 6.01 -37.08
N GLY A 66 1.71 4.86 -36.93
CA GLY A 66 2.11 3.58 -37.54
C GLY A 66 3.47 3.04 -37.09
N ARG A 67 3.94 3.43 -35.90
CA ARG A 67 5.29 3.07 -35.41
C ARG A 67 5.33 1.83 -34.50
N VAL A 68 4.19 1.21 -34.23
CA VAL A 68 4.09 -0.05 -33.49
C VAL A 68 3.64 -1.16 -34.43
N LYS A 69 4.48 -2.19 -34.62
CA LYS A 69 4.10 -3.46 -35.23
C LYS A 69 3.96 -4.52 -34.14
N GLY A 70 2.74 -4.67 -33.65
CA GLY A 70 2.35 -5.69 -32.67
C GLY A 70 0.89 -5.44 -32.26
N PRO A 71 0.06 -6.49 -32.13
CA PRO A 71 -1.31 -6.32 -31.65
C PRO A 71 -1.32 -5.94 -30.16
N PRO A 72 -2.33 -5.19 -29.67
CA PRO A 72 -2.50 -4.92 -28.25
C PRO A 72 -2.65 -6.21 -27.42
N ILE A 73 -2.32 -6.13 -26.14
CA ILE A 73 -2.29 -7.29 -25.22
C ILE A 73 -3.65 -8.03 -25.15
N TRP A 74 -4.74 -7.30 -25.38
CA TRP A 74 -6.12 -7.80 -25.39
C TRP A 74 -6.38 -8.82 -26.51
N ASP A 75 -5.73 -8.69 -27.67
CA ASP A 75 -5.81 -9.64 -28.79
C ASP A 75 -5.09 -10.97 -28.49
N THR A 76 -4.32 -11.03 -27.40
CA THR A 76 -3.62 -12.25 -26.94
C THR A 76 -4.37 -13.00 -25.83
N LEU A 77 -5.49 -12.45 -25.33
CA LEU A 77 -6.31 -13.11 -24.32
C LEU A 77 -7.18 -14.22 -24.96
N PRO A 78 -7.40 -15.36 -24.27
CA PRO A 78 -8.33 -16.38 -24.73
C PRO A 78 -9.75 -15.82 -24.90
N VAL A 79 -10.46 -16.26 -25.93
CA VAL A 79 -11.86 -15.84 -26.20
C VAL A 79 -12.78 -16.07 -25.01
N SER A 80 -12.52 -17.09 -24.18
CA SER A 80 -13.25 -17.34 -22.92
C SER A 80 -12.96 -16.31 -21.82
N VAL A 81 -11.74 -15.76 -21.75
CA VAL A 81 -11.37 -14.70 -20.81
C VAL A 81 -11.96 -13.37 -21.29
N LEU A 82 -11.89 -13.08 -22.60
CA LEU A 82 -12.57 -11.93 -23.20
C LEU A 82 -14.08 -11.99 -22.95
N ALA A 83 -14.72 -13.16 -23.13
CA ALA A 83 -16.16 -13.33 -22.86
C ALA A 83 -16.52 -13.23 -21.36
N ALA A 84 -15.63 -13.62 -20.45
CA ALA A 84 -15.83 -13.42 -19.01
C ALA A 84 -15.76 -11.93 -18.64
N LEU A 85 -14.72 -11.23 -19.10
CA LEU A 85 -14.57 -9.78 -18.92
C LEU A 85 -15.69 -8.98 -19.62
N ASP A 86 -16.26 -9.49 -20.71
CA ASP A 86 -17.39 -8.84 -21.40
C ASP A 86 -18.73 -9.02 -20.65
N ALA A 87 -18.86 -10.11 -19.90
CA ALA A 87 -20.00 -10.35 -19.01
C ALA A 87 -19.92 -9.55 -17.70
N GLU A 88 -18.72 -9.12 -17.28
CA GLU A 88 -18.53 -8.29 -16.10
C GLU A 88 -18.94 -6.83 -16.34
N SER A 89 -19.92 -6.33 -15.56
CA SER A 89 -20.33 -4.93 -15.64
C SER A 89 -20.81 -4.33 -14.31
N LYS A 90 -20.23 -3.18 -13.95
CA LYS A 90 -20.74 -2.28 -12.88
C LYS A 90 -21.83 -1.31 -13.37
N GLY A 91 -22.18 -1.35 -14.66
CA GLY A 91 -23.22 -0.52 -15.27
C GLY A 91 -24.60 -0.63 -14.59
N PRO A 92 -25.15 -1.85 -14.40
CA PRO A 92 -26.47 -2.04 -13.76
C PRO A 92 -26.55 -1.45 -12.35
N THR A 93 -25.54 -1.68 -11.51
CA THR A 93 -25.44 -1.11 -10.15
C THR A 93 -25.46 0.41 -10.19
N THR A 94 -24.74 1.02 -11.13
CA THR A 94 -24.69 2.47 -11.33
C THR A 94 -26.07 3.02 -11.69
N LEU A 95 -26.79 2.38 -12.62
CA LEU A 95 -28.15 2.78 -13.00
C LEU A 95 -29.13 2.69 -11.82
N VAL A 96 -29.12 1.58 -11.08
CA VAL A 96 -29.99 1.39 -9.91
C VAL A 96 -29.77 2.48 -8.86
N VAL A 97 -28.52 2.77 -8.50
CA VAL A 97 -28.19 3.82 -7.51
C VAL A 97 -28.57 5.22 -8.02
N VAL A 98 -28.20 5.55 -9.27
CA VAL A 98 -28.47 6.88 -9.85
C VAL A 98 -29.97 7.16 -9.94
N ILE A 99 -30.76 6.20 -10.41
CA ILE A 99 -32.22 6.33 -10.52
C ILE A 99 -32.84 6.42 -9.12
N LEU A 100 -32.51 5.50 -8.20
CA LEU A 100 -33.10 5.45 -6.86
C LEU A 100 -32.92 6.75 -6.08
N PHE A 101 -31.67 7.25 -5.99
CA PHE A 101 -31.39 8.45 -5.20
C PHE A 101 -31.94 9.72 -5.84
N THR A 102 -31.96 9.83 -7.17
CA THR A 102 -32.54 10.98 -7.89
C THR A 102 -34.07 11.00 -7.81
N THR A 103 -34.73 9.83 -7.84
CA THR A 103 -36.18 9.74 -7.61
C THR A 103 -36.53 10.08 -6.15
N LEU A 104 -35.75 9.60 -5.19
CA LEU A 104 -35.98 9.89 -3.77
C LEU A 104 -35.82 11.38 -3.43
N SER A 105 -34.77 12.04 -3.95
CA SER A 105 -34.57 13.48 -3.75
C SER A 105 -35.66 14.31 -4.42
N PHE A 106 -36.11 13.93 -5.62
CA PHE A 106 -37.24 14.56 -6.31
C PHE A 106 -38.53 14.50 -5.48
N ILE A 107 -38.85 13.35 -4.88
CA ILE A 107 -40.00 13.21 -3.97
C ILE A 107 -39.88 14.17 -2.78
N PHE A 108 -38.70 14.29 -2.17
CA PHE A 108 -38.45 15.21 -1.05
C PHE A 108 -38.59 16.70 -1.46
N VAL A 109 -38.15 17.08 -2.66
CA VAL A 109 -38.35 18.44 -3.21
C VAL A 109 -39.84 18.71 -3.46
N CYS A 110 -40.57 17.76 -4.02
CA CYS A 110 -42.03 17.86 -4.20
C CYS A 110 -42.77 18.00 -2.85
N MET A 111 -42.41 17.21 -1.82
CA MET A 111 -42.97 17.36 -0.47
C MET A 111 -42.64 18.72 0.15
N ARG A 112 -41.42 19.23 -0.05
CA ARG A 112 -41.05 20.60 0.37
C ARG A 112 -41.88 21.65 -0.36
N TYR A 113 -42.09 21.52 -1.66
CA TYR A 113 -42.89 22.46 -2.45
C TYR A 113 -44.35 22.49 -2.01
N VAL A 114 -44.98 21.32 -1.78
CA VAL A 114 -46.33 21.23 -1.20
C VAL A 114 -46.38 21.91 0.16
N SER A 115 -45.39 21.68 1.03
CA SER A 115 -45.32 22.33 2.34
C SER A 115 -45.21 23.85 2.25
N ARG A 116 -44.28 24.37 1.44
CA ARG A 116 -43.97 25.81 1.36
C ARG A 116 -45.00 26.61 0.57
N PHE A 117 -45.32 26.18 -0.65
CA PHE A 117 -46.19 26.93 -1.57
C PHE A 117 -47.68 26.60 -1.39
N ALA A 118 -48.06 25.34 -1.15
CA ALA A 118 -49.48 24.95 -1.07
C ALA A 118 -50.06 25.02 0.36
N MET A 119 -49.28 24.65 1.38
CA MET A 119 -49.73 24.67 2.78
C MET A 119 -49.41 25.98 3.51
N ILE A 120 -48.14 26.43 3.52
CA ILE A 120 -47.73 27.67 4.20
C ILE A 120 -48.01 28.91 3.34
N LYS A 121 -47.98 28.78 2.01
CA LYS A 121 -48.13 29.87 1.02
C LYS A 121 -47.02 30.94 1.08
N GLU A 122 -45.85 30.58 1.58
CA GLU A 122 -44.65 31.41 1.53
C GLU A 122 -43.61 30.78 0.60
N GLY A 123 -43.32 31.43 -0.53
CA GLY A 123 -42.10 31.16 -1.30
C GLY A 123 -40.90 31.85 -0.66
N SER A 124 -39.72 31.23 -0.72
CA SER A 124 -38.49 31.81 -0.16
C SER A 124 -37.24 31.35 -0.94
N ALA A 125 -36.14 32.09 -0.86
CA ALA A 125 -34.98 31.92 -1.74
C ALA A 125 -34.38 30.50 -1.68
N GLU A 126 -34.37 29.88 -0.50
CA GLU A 126 -33.96 28.49 -0.30
C GLU A 126 -34.81 27.49 -1.12
N ASP A 127 -36.11 27.77 -1.33
CA ASP A 127 -37.02 26.89 -2.05
C ASP A 127 -36.78 26.91 -3.57
N TYR A 128 -36.54 28.09 -4.14
CA TYR A 128 -36.16 28.21 -5.55
C TYR A 128 -34.76 27.62 -5.81
N THR A 129 -33.82 27.83 -4.88
CA THR A 129 -32.44 27.33 -5.01
C THR A 129 -32.40 25.81 -5.00
N ILE A 130 -33.18 25.12 -4.15
CA ILE A 130 -33.22 23.66 -4.13
C ILE A 130 -33.95 23.07 -5.35
N GLY A 131 -34.94 23.78 -5.91
CA GLY A 131 -35.54 23.42 -7.20
C GLY A 131 -34.52 23.45 -8.34
N ALA A 132 -33.69 24.50 -8.42
CA ALA A 132 -32.61 24.58 -9.38
C ALA A 132 -31.57 23.45 -9.18
N ALA A 133 -31.18 23.16 -7.94
CA ALA A 133 -30.31 22.03 -7.62
C ALA A 133 -30.88 20.68 -8.11
N MET A 134 -32.19 20.47 -7.93
CA MET A 134 -32.87 19.25 -8.38
C MET A 134 -32.88 19.11 -9.90
N ILE A 135 -33.15 20.19 -10.65
CA ILE A 135 -33.11 20.18 -12.13
C ILE A 135 -31.70 19.82 -12.62
N VAL A 136 -30.65 20.41 -12.03
CA VAL A 136 -29.27 20.09 -12.40
C VAL A 136 -28.88 18.67 -11.96
N SER A 137 -29.38 18.16 -10.84
CA SER A 137 -29.19 16.76 -10.41
C SER A 137 -29.82 15.77 -11.40
N ILE A 138 -31.01 16.06 -11.95
CA ILE A 138 -31.63 15.25 -13.01
C ILE A 138 -30.78 15.28 -14.29
N GLY A 139 -30.21 16.44 -14.66
CA GLY A 139 -29.27 16.55 -15.78
C GLY A 139 -27.98 15.74 -15.56
N MET A 140 -27.42 15.75 -14.35
CA MET A 140 -26.29 14.93 -13.95
C MET A 140 -26.61 13.43 -14.06
N ALA A 141 -27.77 13.01 -13.53
CA ALA A 141 -28.24 11.63 -13.59
C ALA A 141 -28.43 11.15 -15.05
N ALA A 142 -29.02 11.98 -15.92
CA ALA A 142 -29.14 11.68 -17.35
C ALA A 142 -27.77 11.49 -18.03
N CYS A 143 -26.78 12.35 -17.70
CA CYS A 143 -25.42 12.19 -18.20
C CYS A 143 -24.73 10.91 -17.68
N MET A 144 -25.02 10.47 -16.45
CA MET A 144 -24.50 9.21 -15.90
C MET A 144 -25.17 7.98 -16.53
N ILE A 145 -26.46 8.05 -16.87
CA ILE A 145 -27.18 7.00 -17.60
C ILE A 145 -26.60 6.85 -19.01
N GLU A 146 -26.35 7.95 -19.72
CA GLU A 146 -25.68 7.92 -21.03
C GLU A 146 -24.24 7.39 -20.93
N GLN A 147 -23.45 7.75 -19.90
CA GLN A 147 -22.13 7.15 -19.68
C GLN A 147 -22.19 5.61 -19.60
N VAL A 148 -23.12 5.04 -18.83
CA VAL A 148 -23.28 3.58 -18.73
C VAL A 148 -23.69 2.96 -20.07
N LYS A 149 -24.56 3.62 -20.83
CA LYS A 149 -24.99 3.21 -22.18
C LYS A 149 -23.84 3.22 -23.20
N TYR A 150 -22.87 4.13 -23.07
CA TYR A 150 -21.60 4.09 -23.81
C TYR A 150 -20.56 3.12 -23.22
N GLY A 151 -20.93 2.30 -22.23
CA GLY A 151 -20.09 1.23 -21.68
C GLY A 151 -19.29 1.59 -20.42
N ASN A 152 -19.53 2.73 -19.77
CA ASN A 152 -18.89 3.04 -18.50
C ASN A 152 -19.26 1.99 -17.44
N GLY A 153 -18.26 1.34 -16.86
CA GLY A 153 -18.43 0.15 -16.02
C GLY A 153 -18.31 -1.18 -16.76
N ARG A 154 -17.79 -1.20 -17.99
CA ARG A 154 -17.10 -2.34 -18.61
C ARG A 154 -15.60 -2.03 -18.69
N HIS A 155 -14.77 -3.07 -18.82
CA HIS A 155 -13.32 -2.95 -18.95
C HIS A 155 -12.92 -2.14 -20.19
N ALA A 156 -11.99 -1.19 -20.03
CA ALA A 156 -11.57 -0.27 -21.10
C ALA A 156 -11.05 -1.00 -22.35
N ALA A 157 -10.45 -2.17 -22.14
CA ALA A 157 -10.01 -3.12 -23.16
C ALA A 157 -11.08 -3.48 -24.21
N LEU A 158 -12.35 -3.53 -23.81
CA LEU A 158 -13.45 -4.07 -24.61
C LEU A 158 -14.30 -2.97 -25.28
N LEU A 159 -13.90 -1.70 -25.14
CA LEU A 159 -14.65 -0.55 -25.62
C LEU A 159 -14.03 0.03 -26.89
N GLN A 160 -14.85 0.14 -27.95
CA GLN A 160 -14.48 0.87 -29.17
C GLN A 160 -14.23 2.35 -28.87
N LEU A 161 -13.35 2.98 -29.65
CA LEU A 161 -12.90 4.36 -29.43
C LEU A 161 -14.07 5.38 -29.43
N ASP A 162 -15.08 5.18 -30.28
CA ASP A 162 -16.28 6.04 -30.31
C ASP A 162 -17.11 5.97 -29.02
N ASN A 163 -17.18 4.79 -28.40
CA ASN A 163 -17.82 4.61 -27.09
C ASN A 163 -17.01 5.31 -25.99
N PHE A 164 -15.68 5.21 -26.02
CA PHE A 164 -14.80 5.92 -25.08
C PHE A 164 -14.95 7.44 -25.19
N ILE A 165 -15.02 7.97 -26.42
CA ILE A 165 -15.33 9.39 -26.71
C ILE A 165 -16.74 9.75 -26.19
N GLY A 166 -17.71 8.86 -26.29
CA GLY A 166 -19.04 8.98 -25.69
C GLY A 166 -18.97 9.15 -24.17
N ILE A 167 -18.30 8.23 -23.47
CA ILE A 167 -18.09 8.29 -22.01
C ILE A 167 -17.47 9.63 -21.62
N LEU A 168 -16.37 10.06 -22.25
CA LEU A 168 -15.69 11.33 -21.93
C LEU A 168 -16.58 12.57 -22.13
N LYS A 169 -17.40 12.60 -23.19
CA LYS A 169 -18.35 13.71 -23.44
C LYS A 169 -19.37 13.83 -22.31
N TYR A 170 -20.04 12.73 -21.94
CA TYR A 170 -21.06 12.77 -20.89
C TYR A 170 -20.46 12.88 -19.48
N LEU A 171 -19.24 12.39 -19.27
CA LEU A 171 -18.46 12.61 -18.04
C LEU A 171 -18.21 14.10 -17.82
N TYR A 172 -17.69 14.82 -18.83
CA TYR A 172 -17.48 16.28 -18.77
C TYR A 172 -18.73 17.04 -18.31
N PHE A 173 -19.88 16.81 -18.97
CA PHE A 173 -21.13 17.47 -18.59
C PHE A 173 -21.62 17.05 -17.19
N SER A 174 -21.42 15.78 -16.78
CA SER A 174 -21.79 15.34 -15.44
C SER A 174 -20.95 15.98 -14.33
N ILE A 175 -19.67 16.30 -14.58
CA ILE A 175 -18.79 16.99 -13.62
C ILE A 175 -19.23 18.44 -13.42
N LEU A 176 -19.59 19.14 -14.50
CA LEU A 176 -20.13 20.51 -14.42
C LEU A 176 -21.49 20.53 -13.70
N ALA A 177 -22.36 19.56 -14.00
CA ALA A 177 -23.65 19.42 -13.33
C ALA A 177 -23.48 19.09 -11.84
N TYR A 178 -22.56 18.18 -11.47
CA TYR A 178 -22.21 17.85 -10.09
C TYR A 178 -21.78 19.10 -9.30
N CYS A 179 -20.78 19.85 -9.79
CA CYS A 179 -20.27 21.03 -9.09
C CYS A 179 -21.37 22.09 -8.91
N THR A 180 -22.22 22.27 -9.92
CA THR A 180 -23.33 23.23 -9.90
C THR A 180 -24.44 22.80 -8.94
N ALA A 181 -24.93 21.56 -9.03
CA ALA A 181 -26.00 21.04 -8.17
C ALA A 181 -25.59 21.01 -6.70
N LEU A 182 -24.34 20.64 -6.41
CA LEU A 182 -23.82 20.61 -5.04
C LEU A 182 -23.67 22.02 -4.45
N THR A 183 -23.21 23.00 -5.25
CA THR A 183 -23.16 24.42 -4.86
C THR A 183 -24.56 24.95 -4.53
N LEU A 184 -25.55 24.72 -5.41
CA LEU A 184 -26.93 25.15 -5.19
C LEU A 184 -27.54 24.47 -3.94
N THR A 185 -27.27 23.19 -3.73
CA THR A 185 -27.72 22.45 -2.53
C THR A 185 -27.16 23.07 -1.25
N LYS A 186 -25.85 23.36 -1.21
CA LYS A 186 -25.17 24.02 -0.09
C LYS A 186 -25.73 25.43 0.16
N MET A 187 -26.01 26.18 -0.90
CA MET A 187 -26.65 27.50 -0.80
C MET A 187 -28.07 27.44 -0.24
N SER A 188 -28.89 26.46 -0.65
CA SER A 188 -30.22 26.24 -0.05
C SER A 188 -30.13 25.96 1.46
N ILE A 189 -29.18 25.12 1.88
CA ILE A 189 -28.99 24.80 3.31
C ILE A 189 -28.54 26.05 4.09
N LEU A 190 -27.59 26.82 3.55
CA LEU A 190 -27.10 28.06 4.17
C LEU A 190 -28.18 29.15 4.26
N LEU A 191 -29.02 29.33 3.23
CA LEU A 191 -30.15 30.26 3.25
C LEU A 191 -31.16 29.88 4.35
N GLN A 192 -31.48 28.58 4.46
CA GLN A 192 -32.36 28.07 5.51
C GLN A 192 -31.76 28.21 6.92
N LEU A 193 -30.45 27.98 7.09
CA LEU A 193 -29.73 28.21 8.35
C LEU A 193 -29.69 29.70 8.73
N HIS A 194 -29.48 30.59 7.77
CA HIS A 194 -29.52 32.04 7.97
C HIS A 194 -30.91 32.49 8.42
N ARG A 195 -31.97 32.02 7.74
CA ARG A 195 -33.35 32.33 8.10
C ARG A 195 -33.75 31.86 9.50
N ILE A 196 -33.32 30.66 9.91
CA ILE A 196 -33.71 30.07 11.21
C ILE A 196 -32.89 30.62 12.38
N PHE A 197 -31.59 30.84 12.21
CA PHE A 197 -30.67 31.15 13.32
C PHE A 197 -29.93 32.50 13.19
N GLY A 198 -30.03 33.18 12.05
CA GLY A 198 -29.39 34.48 11.76
C GLY A 198 -29.91 35.69 12.54
N VAL A 199 -30.84 35.48 13.48
CA VAL A 199 -31.25 36.48 14.47
C VAL A 199 -30.08 36.85 15.41
N SER A 200 -29.16 35.92 15.66
CA SER A 200 -27.95 36.20 16.44
C SER A 200 -26.85 36.76 15.54
N LYS A 201 -26.23 37.90 15.92
CA LYS A 201 -25.17 38.56 15.12
C LYS A 201 -24.04 37.61 14.72
N SER A 202 -23.65 36.68 15.60
CA SER A 202 -22.62 35.68 15.32
C SER A 202 -23.01 34.73 14.18
N MET A 203 -24.24 34.21 14.19
CA MET A 203 -24.72 33.28 13.16
C MET A 203 -25.05 34.02 11.86
N HIS A 204 -25.54 35.27 11.95
CA HIS A 204 -25.79 36.14 10.82
C HIS A 204 -24.54 36.30 9.95
N TYR A 205 -23.42 36.74 10.54
CA TYR A 205 -22.16 36.87 9.82
C TYR A 205 -21.58 35.51 9.41
N ALA A 206 -21.62 34.49 10.27
CA ALA A 206 -21.06 33.17 9.93
C ALA A 206 -21.75 32.51 8.73
N THR A 207 -23.08 32.63 8.61
CA THR A 207 -23.82 32.11 7.45
C THR A 207 -23.59 32.93 6.18
N LEU A 208 -23.54 34.27 6.27
CA LEU A 208 -23.21 35.13 5.11
C LEU A 208 -21.77 34.89 4.60
N ILE A 209 -20.80 34.73 5.50
CA ILE A 209 -19.42 34.39 5.13
C ILE A 209 -19.38 33.03 4.42
N MET A 210 -20.08 32.02 4.95
CA MET A 210 -20.12 30.70 4.31
C MET A 210 -20.87 30.68 2.98
N MET A 211 -21.89 31.53 2.78
CA MET A 211 -22.48 31.75 1.46
C MET A 211 -21.45 32.29 0.47
N GLY A 212 -20.67 33.30 0.86
CA GLY A 212 -19.58 33.84 0.04
C GLY A 212 -18.53 32.78 -0.32
N VAL A 213 -18.12 31.95 0.65
CA VAL A 213 -17.18 30.84 0.44
C VAL A 213 -17.75 29.80 -0.52
N VAL A 214 -19.01 29.38 -0.35
CA VAL A 214 -19.65 28.37 -1.22
C VAL A 214 -19.85 28.90 -2.65
N VAL A 215 -20.24 30.17 -2.82
CA VAL A 215 -20.35 30.79 -4.15
C VAL A 215 -18.98 30.91 -4.82
N ALA A 216 -17.94 31.35 -4.10
CA ALA A 216 -16.59 31.45 -4.64
C ALA A 216 -16.04 30.08 -5.07
N TYR A 217 -16.16 29.06 -4.22
CA TYR A 217 -15.82 27.67 -4.54
C TYR A 217 -16.62 27.13 -5.73
N GLY A 218 -17.93 27.39 -5.81
CA GLY A 218 -18.74 26.95 -6.94
C GLY A 218 -18.31 27.57 -8.27
N ILE A 219 -17.99 28.88 -8.27
CA ILE A 219 -17.45 29.58 -9.44
C ILE A 219 -16.07 29.03 -9.81
N GLU A 220 -15.19 28.79 -8.84
CA GLU A 220 -13.87 28.17 -9.04
C GLU A 220 -14.00 26.78 -9.68
N SER A 221 -14.75 25.86 -9.06
CA SER A 221 -14.91 24.47 -9.52
C SER A 221 -15.55 24.38 -10.92
N VAL A 222 -16.54 25.24 -11.23
CA VAL A 222 -17.16 25.29 -12.57
C VAL A 222 -16.21 25.91 -13.59
N THR A 223 -15.47 26.96 -13.24
CA THR A 223 -14.48 27.59 -14.14
C THR A 223 -13.34 26.63 -14.47
N ILE A 224 -12.78 25.97 -13.45
CA ILE A 224 -11.74 24.93 -13.62
C ILE A 224 -12.30 23.77 -14.45
N GLY A 225 -13.54 23.33 -14.19
CA GLY A 225 -14.21 22.29 -14.99
C GLY A 225 -14.29 22.65 -16.47
N ILE A 226 -14.84 23.82 -16.80
CA ILE A 226 -15.01 24.31 -18.18
C ILE A 226 -13.65 24.42 -18.90
N PHE A 227 -12.64 24.96 -18.22
CA PHE A 227 -11.31 25.19 -18.79
C PHE A 227 -10.29 24.10 -18.41
N THR A 228 -10.74 22.89 -18.09
CA THR A 228 -9.85 21.74 -17.77
C THR A 228 -8.85 21.47 -18.89
N CYS A 229 -9.28 21.69 -20.14
CA CYS A 229 -8.47 21.64 -21.34
C CYS A 229 -8.59 22.95 -22.14
N THR A 230 -7.50 23.32 -22.83
CA THR A 230 -7.48 24.41 -23.82
C THR A 230 -6.87 23.89 -25.13
N PRO A 231 -7.67 23.82 -26.22
CA PRO A 231 -9.12 24.07 -26.32
C PRO A 231 -9.99 23.07 -25.55
N ILE A 232 -11.18 23.50 -25.11
CA ILE A 232 -12.10 22.72 -24.24
C ILE A 232 -12.40 21.32 -24.80
N ARG A 233 -12.68 21.22 -26.11
CA ARG A 233 -13.00 19.95 -26.78
C ARG A 233 -11.94 18.86 -26.60
N ALA A 234 -10.69 19.21 -26.32
CA ALA A 234 -9.60 18.25 -26.07
C ALA A 234 -9.77 17.42 -24.78
N TYR A 235 -10.78 17.71 -23.95
CA TYR A 235 -11.19 16.82 -22.86
C TYR A 235 -11.72 15.48 -23.36
N TRP A 236 -12.48 15.47 -24.46
CA TRP A 236 -13.10 14.26 -25.02
C TRP A 236 -12.65 13.93 -26.45
N ASP A 237 -12.00 14.87 -27.15
CA ASP A 237 -11.39 14.67 -28.46
C ASP A 237 -9.92 14.27 -28.30
N LEU A 238 -9.69 12.96 -28.27
CA LEU A 238 -8.37 12.35 -28.07
C LEU A 238 -7.40 12.62 -29.24
N THR A 239 -7.88 13.10 -30.40
CA THR A 239 -7.01 13.40 -31.56
C THR A 239 -6.20 14.69 -31.37
N ILE A 240 -6.72 15.61 -30.55
CA ILE A 240 -6.09 16.91 -30.25
C ILE A 240 -5.60 17.03 -28.82
N GLN A 241 -6.01 16.13 -27.91
CA GLN A 241 -5.54 16.11 -26.52
C GLN A 241 -4.01 16.13 -26.37
N PRO A 242 -3.21 15.38 -27.17
CA PRO A 242 -1.75 15.36 -27.03
C PRO A 242 -1.04 16.68 -27.40
N THR A 243 -1.70 17.57 -28.14
CA THR A 243 -1.18 18.90 -28.52
C THR A 243 -1.86 20.05 -27.74
N SER A 244 -2.82 19.72 -26.88
CA SER A 244 -3.61 20.67 -26.09
C SER A 244 -3.04 20.83 -24.67
N ARG A 245 -3.34 21.96 -24.01
CA ARG A 245 -2.95 22.17 -22.60
C ARG A 245 -4.11 21.78 -21.69
N CYS A 246 -3.98 20.64 -21.02
CA CYS A 246 -4.96 20.13 -20.06
C CYS A 246 -4.36 20.01 -18.65
N LEU A 247 -5.12 20.43 -17.64
CA LEU A 247 -4.72 20.40 -16.23
C LEU A 247 -4.45 18.95 -15.72
N PRO A 248 -3.67 18.78 -14.64
CA PRO A 248 -3.51 17.50 -13.97
C PRO A 248 -4.77 17.17 -13.15
N GLU A 249 -5.62 16.30 -13.71
CA GLU A 249 -6.94 15.94 -13.16
C GLU A 249 -6.85 15.33 -11.76
N ASP A 250 -5.86 14.48 -11.50
CA ASP A 250 -5.56 13.89 -10.19
C ASP A 250 -5.48 14.99 -9.11
N LYS A 251 -4.63 15.98 -9.33
CA LYS A 251 -4.37 17.08 -8.39
C LYS A 251 -5.57 18.01 -8.27
N VAL A 252 -6.22 18.31 -9.39
CA VAL A 252 -7.42 19.17 -9.42
C VAL A 252 -8.57 18.52 -8.65
N TYR A 253 -8.87 17.23 -8.89
CA TYR A 253 -10.02 16.56 -8.29
C TYR A 253 -9.78 16.18 -6.82
N TYR A 254 -8.55 15.84 -6.42
CA TYR A 254 -8.21 15.73 -4.98
C TYR A 254 -8.33 17.07 -4.26
N ALA A 255 -7.87 18.17 -4.87
CA ALA A 255 -7.97 19.49 -4.25
C ALA A 255 -9.42 19.97 -4.12
N ASN A 256 -10.21 19.80 -5.18
CA ASN A 256 -11.64 20.07 -5.22
C ASN A 256 -12.40 19.23 -4.17
N GLY A 257 -12.11 17.93 -4.08
CA GLY A 257 -12.65 17.04 -3.05
C GLY A 257 -12.30 17.51 -1.63
N GLY A 258 -11.03 17.83 -1.34
CA GLY A 258 -10.60 18.32 -0.03
C GLY A 258 -11.31 19.60 0.41
N LEU A 259 -11.48 20.56 -0.52
CA LEU A 259 -12.27 21.78 -0.29
C LEU A 259 -13.76 21.47 -0.06
N ASN A 260 -14.30 20.53 -0.84
CA ASN A 260 -15.69 20.12 -0.75
C ASN A 260 -16.06 19.61 0.65
N ILE A 261 -15.37 18.57 1.16
CA ILE A 261 -15.61 18.05 2.53
C ILE A 261 -15.40 19.15 3.58
N ALA A 262 -14.41 20.04 3.39
CA ALA A 262 -14.18 21.13 4.34
C ALA A 262 -15.39 22.09 4.43
N THR A 263 -16.05 22.40 3.32
CA THR A 263 -17.30 23.19 3.35
C THR A 263 -18.46 22.44 4.01
N ASP A 264 -18.62 21.14 3.74
CA ASP A 264 -19.70 20.33 4.35
C ASP A 264 -19.56 20.24 5.87
N LEU A 265 -18.35 19.97 6.38
CA LEU A 265 -18.08 19.91 7.81
C LEU A 265 -18.37 21.25 8.52
N VAL A 266 -18.12 22.39 7.87
CA VAL A 266 -18.48 23.70 8.42
C VAL A 266 -19.99 23.90 8.41
N ILE A 267 -20.67 23.62 7.30
CA ILE A 267 -22.14 23.76 7.19
C ILE A 267 -22.87 22.87 8.22
N ALA A 268 -22.42 21.63 8.40
CA ALA A 268 -22.98 20.69 9.39
C ALA A 268 -22.70 21.09 10.85
N THR A 269 -21.62 21.83 11.13
CA THR A 269 -21.28 22.27 12.48
C THR A 269 -21.91 23.61 12.89
N LEU A 270 -22.16 24.53 11.95
CA LEU A 270 -22.80 25.84 12.19
C LEU A 270 -24.03 25.79 13.12
N PRO A 271 -25.06 24.94 12.90
CA PRO A 271 -26.24 24.92 13.76
C PRO A 271 -25.97 24.38 15.18
N ILE A 272 -24.94 23.57 15.41
CA ILE A 272 -24.74 22.84 16.69
C ILE A 272 -24.68 23.79 17.88
N TYR A 273 -23.90 24.86 17.78
CA TYR A 273 -23.70 25.82 18.87
C TYR A 273 -25.01 26.56 19.23
N SER A 274 -25.78 26.97 18.22
CA SER A 274 -27.07 27.64 18.38
C SER A 274 -28.12 26.70 18.99
N VAL A 275 -28.13 25.44 18.56
CA VAL A 275 -29.03 24.39 19.08
C VAL A 275 -28.69 23.99 20.51
N TRP A 276 -27.41 23.92 20.89
CA TRP A 276 -26.99 23.56 22.25
C TRP A 276 -27.44 24.56 23.32
N LYS A 277 -27.63 25.83 22.95
CA LYS A 277 -28.14 26.88 23.85
C LYS A 277 -29.67 26.93 23.93
N LEU A 278 -30.39 26.14 23.15
CA LEU A 278 -31.84 26.15 23.07
C LEU A 278 -32.48 25.23 24.13
N GLN A 279 -33.18 25.82 25.11
CA GLN A 279 -33.96 25.07 26.10
C GLN A 279 -35.32 24.63 25.49
N ILE A 280 -35.32 23.50 24.80
CA ILE A 280 -36.50 22.93 24.12
C ILE A 280 -36.91 21.56 24.67
N ASN A 281 -38.19 21.22 24.50
CA ASN A 281 -38.79 19.96 24.92
C ASN A 281 -38.07 18.76 24.27
N ILE A 282 -37.87 17.67 25.03
CA ILE A 282 -37.13 16.47 24.60
C ILE A 282 -37.59 15.91 23.24
N ARG A 283 -38.89 15.92 22.93
CA ARG A 283 -39.42 15.44 21.63
C ARG A 283 -38.98 16.34 20.46
N GLN A 284 -38.96 17.66 20.68
CA GLN A 284 -38.46 18.63 19.70
C GLN A 284 -36.93 18.54 19.57
N LYS A 285 -36.23 18.27 20.67
CA LYS A 285 -34.78 18.08 20.70
C LYS A 285 -34.34 16.83 19.91
N ILE A 286 -35.08 15.73 20.02
CA ILE A 286 -34.85 14.51 19.23
C ILE A 286 -35.02 14.78 17.72
N ALA A 287 -36.13 15.43 17.32
CA ALA A 287 -36.35 15.78 15.91
C ALA A 287 -35.25 16.70 15.34
N LEU A 288 -34.79 17.66 16.16
CA LEU A 288 -33.72 18.59 15.80
C LEU A 288 -32.34 17.91 15.69
N ILE A 289 -32.07 16.92 16.57
CA ILE A 289 -30.87 16.07 16.47
C ILE A 289 -30.91 15.19 15.21
N ALA A 290 -32.07 14.62 14.87
CA ALA A 290 -32.22 13.79 13.67
C ALA A 290 -31.98 14.60 12.38
N VAL A 291 -32.54 15.81 12.27
CA VAL A 291 -32.27 16.73 11.16
C VAL A 291 -30.79 17.11 11.08
N LEU A 292 -30.13 17.35 12.22
CA LEU A 292 -28.71 17.72 12.27
C LEU A 292 -27.79 16.54 11.93
N ALA A 293 -28.18 15.30 12.24
CA ALA A 293 -27.44 14.09 11.89
C ALA A 293 -27.36 13.84 10.37
N LEU A 294 -28.40 14.24 9.60
CA LEU A 294 -28.38 14.13 8.13
C LEU A 294 -27.23 14.94 7.50
N GLY A 295 -26.90 16.13 8.05
CA GLY A 295 -25.78 16.93 7.57
C GLY A 295 -24.41 16.25 7.77
N TRP A 296 -24.25 15.49 8.86
CA TRP A 296 -23.05 14.66 9.09
C TRP A 296 -23.01 13.42 8.19
N PHE A 297 -24.17 12.90 7.77
CA PHE A 297 -24.23 11.81 6.80
C PHE A 297 -23.81 12.28 5.39
N VAL A 298 -24.19 13.49 4.96
CA VAL A 298 -23.65 14.10 3.72
C VAL A 298 -22.12 14.15 3.77
N CYS A 299 -21.54 14.66 4.87
CA CYS A 299 -20.07 14.70 5.06
C CYS A 299 -19.40 13.32 4.92
N PHE A 300 -20.09 12.23 5.30
CA PHE A 300 -19.60 10.86 5.16
C PHE A 300 -19.69 10.35 3.71
N VAL A 301 -20.73 10.71 2.97
CA VAL A 301 -20.83 10.38 1.53
C VAL A 301 -19.76 11.14 0.73
N SER A 302 -19.58 12.44 0.99
CA SER A 302 -18.54 13.28 0.37
C SER A 302 -17.14 12.68 0.54
N ILE A 303 -16.87 12.09 1.72
CA ILE A 303 -15.56 11.54 2.04
C ILE A 303 -15.37 10.15 1.39
N LEU A 304 -16.40 9.29 1.34
CA LEU A 304 -16.38 8.06 0.52
C LEU A 304 -16.19 8.33 -0.99
N ARG A 305 -16.79 9.39 -1.53
CA ARG A 305 -16.56 9.83 -2.92
C ARG A 305 -15.08 10.11 -3.19
N LEU A 306 -14.38 10.77 -2.26
CA LEU A 306 -12.95 11.04 -2.40
C LEU A 306 -12.12 9.76 -2.40
N HIS A 307 -12.48 8.74 -1.61
CA HIS A 307 -11.84 7.41 -1.66
C HIS A 307 -12.04 6.74 -3.03
N ALA A 308 -13.27 6.72 -3.58
CA ALA A 308 -13.53 6.15 -4.90
C ALA A 308 -12.73 6.86 -6.02
N LEU A 309 -12.50 8.17 -5.88
CA LEU A 309 -11.69 8.94 -6.80
C LEU A 309 -10.18 8.65 -6.65
N VAL A 310 -9.70 8.34 -5.43
CA VAL A 310 -8.32 7.84 -5.22
C VAL A 310 -8.13 6.48 -5.90
N VAL A 311 -9.06 5.54 -5.73
CA VAL A 311 -8.99 4.22 -6.39
C VAL A 311 -8.96 4.35 -7.91
N LEU A 312 -9.80 5.22 -8.49
CA LEU A 312 -9.80 5.49 -9.94
C LEU A 312 -8.44 5.94 -10.48
N TYR A 313 -7.74 6.84 -9.79
CA TYR A 313 -6.42 7.32 -10.24
C TYR A 313 -5.25 6.42 -9.79
N GLN A 314 -5.48 5.42 -8.95
CA GLN A 314 -4.53 4.34 -8.68
C GLN A 314 -4.53 3.25 -9.76
N HIS A 315 -5.59 3.15 -10.57
CA HIS A 315 -5.77 2.17 -11.65
C HIS A 315 -5.90 2.83 -13.05
N PRO A 316 -4.86 3.52 -13.54
CA PRO A 316 -4.87 4.18 -14.86
C PRO A 316 -4.97 3.20 -16.04
N GLU A 317 -4.77 1.90 -15.82
CA GLU A 317 -4.90 0.83 -16.81
C GLU A 317 -6.35 0.52 -17.23
N ASP A 318 -7.34 0.78 -16.36
CA ASP A 318 -8.76 0.50 -16.65
C ASP A 318 -9.70 1.54 -16.03
N THR A 319 -9.58 2.79 -16.50
CA THR A 319 -10.36 3.90 -15.96
C THR A 319 -11.87 3.74 -16.10
N THR A 320 -12.37 2.99 -17.10
CA THR A 320 -13.83 2.78 -17.27
C THR A 320 -14.41 1.72 -16.34
N TRP A 321 -13.60 0.79 -15.81
CA TRP A 321 -14.04 -0.15 -14.77
C TRP A 321 -14.14 0.48 -13.37
N TYR A 322 -13.27 1.44 -13.04
CA TYR A 322 -13.25 2.12 -11.73
C TYR A 322 -14.07 3.43 -11.69
N SER A 323 -14.28 4.08 -12.84
CA SER A 323 -15.12 5.28 -13.01
C SER A 323 -16.54 5.20 -12.38
N PRO A 324 -17.30 4.10 -12.55
CA PRO A 324 -18.63 3.91 -11.95
C PRO A 324 -18.75 4.30 -10.48
N GLU A 325 -17.76 3.97 -9.67
CA GLU A 325 -17.80 4.20 -8.22
C GLU A 325 -17.73 5.70 -7.90
N THR A 326 -16.85 6.42 -8.60
CA THR A 326 -16.81 7.88 -8.53
C THR A 326 -18.12 8.50 -9.03
N ALA A 327 -18.75 7.94 -10.08
CA ALA A 327 -20.01 8.44 -10.61
C ALA A 327 -21.18 8.24 -9.62
N TYR A 328 -21.42 7.03 -9.13
CA TYR A 328 -22.57 6.79 -8.24
C TYR A 328 -22.37 7.42 -6.85
N TRP A 329 -21.16 7.50 -6.30
CA TRP A 329 -20.93 8.25 -5.05
C TRP A 329 -21.18 9.76 -5.22
N SER A 330 -20.82 10.33 -6.38
CA SER A 330 -21.17 11.73 -6.71
C SER A 330 -22.69 11.94 -6.80
N CYS A 331 -23.43 10.95 -7.30
CA CYS A 331 -24.89 10.98 -7.35
C CYS A 331 -25.55 10.86 -5.97
N ILE A 332 -25.07 9.97 -5.12
CA ILE A 332 -25.55 9.84 -3.73
C ILE A 332 -25.28 11.16 -2.97
N GLU A 333 -24.09 11.75 -3.11
CA GLU A 333 -23.73 12.98 -2.39
C GLU A 333 -24.70 14.13 -2.65
N VAL A 334 -24.91 14.47 -3.93
CA VAL A 334 -25.82 15.56 -4.33
C VAL A 334 -27.25 15.27 -3.86
N ASN A 335 -27.76 14.07 -4.09
CA ASN A 335 -29.16 13.75 -3.81
C ASN A 335 -29.46 13.58 -2.31
N VAL A 336 -28.52 13.03 -1.52
CA VAL A 336 -28.61 13.01 -0.05
C VAL A 336 -28.49 14.43 0.51
N GLY A 337 -27.65 15.29 -0.09
CA GLY A 337 -27.62 16.72 0.21
C GLY A 337 -28.99 17.40 -0.03
N ILE A 338 -29.64 17.11 -1.16
CA ILE A 338 -30.99 17.62 -1.47
C ILE A 338 -32.04 17.12 -0.47
N ILE A 339 -32.01 15.84 -0.12
CA ILE A 339 -32.89 15.25 0.92
C ILE A 339 -32.68 15.93 2.27
N CYS A 340 -31.42 16.16 2.67
CA CYS A 340 -31.06 16.87 3.90
C CYS A 340 -31.54 18.33 3.89
N ALA A 341 -31.42 19.03 2.75
CA ALA A 341 -31.96 20.37 2.57
C ALA A 341 -33.50 20.37 2.68
N CYS A 342 -34.19 19.35 2.16
CA CYS A 342 -35.64 19.30 2.20
C CYS A 342 -36.24 18.94 3.57
N ALA A 343 -35.56 18.09 4.35
CA ALA A 343 -36.06 17.53 5.61
C ALA A 343 -36.69 18.54 6.61
N PRO A 344 -36.11 19.72 6.91
CA PRO A 344 -36.67 20.62 7.92
C PRO A 344 -38.00 21.27 7.49
N ALA A 345 -38.26 21.36 6.18
CA ALA A 345 -39.45 22.00 5.63
C ALA A 345 -40.68 21.06 5.58
N ILE A 346 -40.49 19.74 5.71
CA ILE A 346 -41.52 18.72 5.46
C ILE A 346 -42.48 18.50 6.66
N ARG A 347 -42.17 19.05 7.84
CA ARG A 347 -42.97 18.87 9.09
C ARG A 347 -44.49 19.09 8.94
N PRO A 348 -45.01 20.14 8.26
CA PRO A 348 -46.46 20.33 8.10
C PRO A 348 -47.15 19.19 7.33
N VAL A 349 -46.46 18.62 6.33
CA VAL A 349 -46.97 17.51 5.51
C VAL A 349 -47.05 16.23 6.36
N LEU A 350 -46.02 15.92 7.14
CA LEU A 350 -46.01 14.73 8.01
C LEU A 350 -47.11 14.77 9.08
N VAL A 351 -47.37 15.93 9.68
CA VAL A 351 -48.47 16.11 10.65
C VAL A 351 -49.84 15.85 10.02
N ARG A 352 -50.01 16.15 8.71
CA ARG A 352 -51.26 15.93 7.97
C ARG A 352 -51.39 14.51 7.41
N MET A 353 -50.29 13.86 7.04
CA MET A 353 -50.29 12.49 6.51
C MET A 353 -50.35 11.41 7.60
N VAL A 354 -49.74 11.64 8.77
CA VAL A 354 -49.69 10.65 9.87
C VAL A 354 -50.05 11.29 11.22
N PRO A 355 -51.31 11.74 11.40
CA PRO A 355 -51.73 12.50 12.58
C PRO A 355 -51.59 11.72 13.89
N HIS A 356 -51.70 10.39 13.87
CA HIS A 356 -51.55 9.56 15.08
C HIS A 356 -50.11 9.50 15.65
N ILE A 357 -49.07 9.83 14.88
CA ILE A 357 -47.68 9.83 15.37
C ILE A 357 -47.26 11.22 15.87
N PHE A 358 -47.82 12.29 15.31
CA PHE A 358 -47.41 13.68 15.61
C PHE A 358 -48.45 14.54 16.34
N GLY A 359 -49.67 14.04 16.54
CA GLY A 359 -50.70 14.71 17.33
C GLY A 359 -50.39 14.71 18.84
N THR A 360 -50.72 15.81 19.52
CA THR A 360 -50.77 15.86 20.99
C THR A 360 -52.03 15.16 21.51
N PRO A 361 -51.99 14.46 22.67
CA PRO A 361 -53.20 13.94 23.29
C PRO A 361 -54.16 15.09 23.66
N ALA A 362 -55.41 15.00 23.22
CA ALA A 362 -56.47 15.89 23.68
C ALA A 362 -56.96 15.43 25.05
N TYR A 363 -57.09 16.36 26.01
CA TYR A 363 -57.59 16.07 27.35
C TYR A 363 -58.81 16.92 27.67
N GLY A 364 -59.91 16.26 28.03
CA GLY A 364 -60.98 16.83 28.88
C GLY A 364 -61.84 17.97 28.34
N SER A 365 -63.00 17.60 27.77
CA SER A 365 -64.33 18.13 28.13
C SER A 365 -64.63 19.64 28.17
N GLY A 366 -65.56 20.07 27.32
CA GLY A 366 -66.63 21.03 27.72
C GLY A 366 -66.67 22.38 26.99
N GLY A 367 -67.89 22.83 26.67
CA GLY A 367 -68.18 24.19 26.13
C GLY A 367 -69.01 24.19 24.85
N GLN A 368 -70.14 24.91 24.84
CA GLN A 368 -71.06 25.02 23.70
C GLN A 368 -70.86 26.32 22.88
N THR A 369 -71.29 26.27 21.61
CA THR A 369 -71.84 27.38 20.79
C THR A 369 -71.09 28.72 20.69
N SER A 370 -70.70 29.13 19.47
CA SER A 370 -71.53 30.02 18.62
C SER A 370 -70.86 30.28 17.25
N LYS A 371 -71.42 31.18 16.42
CA LYS A 371 -71.02 31.46 15.02
C LYS A 371 -70.18 32.74 14.83
N SER A 372 -69.50 32.79 13.68
CA SER A 372 -69.05 33.97 12.90
C SER A 372 -67.95 34.92 13.43
N ASN A 373 -66.85 34.98 12.65
CA ASN A 373 -66.12 36.15 12.08
C ASN A 373 -66.57 37.59 12.42
N PRO A 374 -65.71 38.64 12.32
CA PRO A 374 -64.54 38.76 11.40
C PRO A 374 -63.28 39.52 11.96
N VAL A 375 -62.39 39.90 11.02
CA VAL A 375 -61.47 41.09 10.98
C VAL A 375 -59.95 40.82 11.05
N PHE A 376 -59.25 41.42 10.06
CA PHE A 376 -57.78 41.55 9.93
C PHE A 376 -57.24 42.73 10.73
N ILE A 377 -55.99 42.65 11.20
CA ILE A 377 -55.09 43.82 11.30
C ILE A 377 -53.69 43.39 10.81
N GLU A 378 -53.23 43.99 9.71
CA GLU A 378 -51.80 44.09 9.38
C GLU A 378 -51.20 45.34 10.03
N LEU A 379 -49.89 45.32 10.29
CA LEU A 379 -49.09 46.54 10.45
C LEU A 379 -47.75 46.34 9.75
N SER A 380 -47.48 47.16 8.74
CA SER A 380 -46.20 47.24 8.02
C SER A 380 -45.44 48.53 8.37
N ASP A 381 -44.19 48.58 7.91
CA ASP A 381 -43.14 49.54 8.23
C ASP A 381 -43.48 51.03 7.98
N GLY A 382 -42.63 51.91 8.52
CA GLY A 382 -42.58 53.30 8.05
C GLY A 382 -41.51 54.19 8.69
N LYS A 383 -40.39 54.41 7.99
CA LYS A 383 -39.58 55.63 8.11
C LYS A 383 -38.72 55.93 6.87
N SER A 384 -39.19 56.86 6.05
CA SER A 384 -38.35 57.83 5.33
C SER A 384 -39.12 59.13 5.07
N GLU A 385 -38.39 60.23 4.98
CA GLU A 385 -38.80 61.63 4.76
C GLU A 385 -39.04 61.94 3.25
N PRO A 386 -39.28 63.21 2.78
CA PRO A 386 -39.36 64.52 3.48
C PRO A 386 -40.54 65.46 3.08
N SER A 387 -40.65 66.63 3.76
CA SER A 387 -41.09 67.98 3.30
C SER A 387 -42.40 68.17 2.47
N THR A 388 -43.27 69.18 2.67
CA THR A 388 -43.02 70.65 2.63
C THR A 388 -44.14 71.53 3.23
N THR A 389 -43.78 72.78 3.60
CA THR A 389 -44.55 74.04 3.77
C THR A 389 -46.09 74.11 3.92
N THR A 390 -46.52 74.54 5.12
CA THR A 390 -47.49 75.63 5.46
C THR A 390 -48.82 75.85 4.69
N VAL A 391 -49.95 75.95 5.43
CA VAL A 391 -50.81 77.17 5.50
C VAL A 391 -51.79 77.14 6.72
N ARG A 392 -52.22 78.34 7.15
CA ARG A 392 -53.17 78.74 8.23
C ARG A 392 -54.39 77.81 8.51
N SER A 393 -54.68 77.41 9.77
CA SER A 393 -55.49 78.09 10.83
C SER A 393 -57.01 77.77 10.79
N ASN A 394 -57.82 77.76 11.88
CA ASN A 394 -57.59 78.21 13.27
C ASN A 394 -58.62 77.56 14.26
N GLY A 395 -58.31 77.56 15.57
CA GLY A 395 -59.25 77.21 16.67
C GLY A 395 -59.33 75.71 17.05
N ALA A 396 -59.42 75.30 18.32
CA ALA A 396 -59.32 76.05 19.59
C ALA A 396 -58.66 75.20 20.71
N ARG A 397 -58.26 75.86 21.81
CA ARG A 397 -57.62 75.32 23.05
C ARG A 397 -58.39 75.88 24.27
N PRO A 398 -58.21 75.42 25.54
CA PRO A 398 -57.02 74.82 26.18
C PRO A 398 -57.35 73.44 26.86
N SER A 399 -56.55 72.80 27.73
CA SER A 399 -55.32 73.19 28.46
C SER A 399 -54.32 72.03 28.67
N SER A 400 -53.12 72.23 28.14
CA SER A 400 -51.79 72.03 28.75
C SER A 400 -51.57 71.03 29.91
N ARG A 401 -50.74 70.01 29.64
CA ARG A 401 -49.75 69.48 30.61
C ARG A 401 -48.44 70.27 30.50
N ASN A 402 -47.72 70.41 31.62
CA ASN A 402 -46.27 70.59 31.75
C ASN A 402 -45.84 69.77 32.99
N GLY A 403 -44.63 69.21 33.12
CA GLY A 403 -43.51 69.11 32.18
C GLY A 403 -42.17 68.97 32.94
N LEU A 404 -41.09 68.61 32.24
CA LEU A 404 -39.67 68.83 32.66
C LEU A 404 -39.16 68.04 33.90
N GLN A 405 -37.85 67.87 34.16
CA GLN A 405 -36.68 67.71 33.26
C GLN A 405 -35.48 67.06 34.02
N SER A 406 -34.48 66.58 33.27
CA SER A 406 -33.02 66.55 33.55
C SER A 406 -32.42 66.08 34.89
N LYS A 407 -31.39 65.22 34.76
CA LYS A 407 -30.07 65.24 35.46
C LYS A 407 -30.01 65.72 36.92
N GLY A 408 -29.61 64.83 37.85
CA GLY A 408 -29.18 65.25 39.20
C GLY A 408 -28.45 64.17 40.01
N ALA A 409 -27.44 64.61 40.76
CA ALA A 409 -26.55 63.91 41.70
C ALA A 409 -27.06 62.60 42.38
N TRP A 410 -26.20 61.57 42.37
CA TRP A 410 -26.22 60.52 43.40
C TRP A 410 -25.31 60.91 44.59
N LYS A 411 -25.93 61.13 45.76
CA LYS A 411 -25.34 60.95 47.09
C LYS A 411 -26.19 59.88 47.81
N GLY A 412 -25.68 59.07 48.73
CA GLY A 412 -24.30 58.95 49.21
C GLY A 412 -24.25 58.69 50.73
N PHE A 413 -24.03 57.44 51.11
CA PHE A 413 -23.74 56.91 52.46
C PHE A 413 -22.92 55.61 52.23
N GLY A 414 -21.82 55.27 52.91
CA GLY A 414 -21.27 55.75 54.19
C GLY A 414 -21.94 55.01 55.35
N ARG A 415 -21.28 54.24 56.22
CA ARG A 415 -19.88 54.06 56.64
C ARG A 415 -19.69 52.56 57.00
N SER A 416 -18.51 51.93 57.09
CA SER A 416 -17.07 52.25 56.91
C SER A 416 -16.34 50.86 56.76
N GLU A 417 -15.06 50.51 57.01
CA GLU A 417 -13.81 51.13 57.50
C GLU A 417 -12.59 50.77 56.59
N LYS A 418 -11.45 50.34 57.16
CA LYS A 418 -10.08 50.19 56.59
C LYS A 418 -9.25 49.20 57.47
N PRO A 419 -7.93 48.96 57.30
CA PRO A 419 -6.98 49.43 56.26
C PRO A 419 -6.04 48.36 55.63
N LEU A 420 -5.32 48.79 54.58
CA LEU A 420 -4.04 48.21 54.11
C LEU A 420 -2.86 48.67 55.01
N PRO A 421 -1.67 48.06 54.86
CA PRO A 421 -0.54 48.91 54.48
C PRO A 421 0.44 48.33 53.43
N THR A 422 0.84 49.20 52.50
CA THR A 422 2.18 49.38 51.88
C THR A 422 3.03 48.18 51.40
N ALA A 423 3.37 48.20 50.09
CA ALA A 423 4.68 47.76 49.59
C ALA A 423 5.73 48.88 49.79
N PRO A 424 7.05 48.63 49.62
CA PRO A 424 7.65 48.86 48.28
C PRO A 424 8.90 48.01 47.90
N ALA A 425 9.33 48.18 46.63
CA ALA A 425 10.70 48.17 46.10
C ALA A 425 11.55 46.86 45.95
N ASP A 426 11.62 46.40 44.70
CA ASP A 426 12.86 46.30 43.89
C ASP A 426 13.90 45.17 44.20
N PRO A 427 15.04 45.00 43.46
CA PRO A 427 15.11 43.86 42.53
C PRO A 427 16.43 43.02 42.55
N ALA A 428 16.37 41.78 42.03
CA ALA A 428 17.51 41.13 41.34
C ALA A 428 17.08 39.87 40.57
N THR A 429 17.55 39.70 39.34
CA THR A 429 17.60 38.41 38.64
C THR A 429 18.99 37.78 38.83
N GLY A 430 19.06 36.47 39.13
CA GLY A 430 20.34 35.81 39.43
C GLY A 430 20.29 34.28 39.35
N ILE A 431 20.52 33.74 38.15
CA ILE A 431 20.69 32.29 37.92
C ILE A 431 22.17 31.91 38.08
N ARG A 432 22.49 30.82 38.81
CA ARG A 432 23.65 29.92 38.58
C ARG A 432 23.64 28.71 39.52
N VAL A 433 24.59 27.80 39.28
CA VAL A 433 24.88 26.54 40.00
C VAL A 433 23.87 25.41 39.76
N SER A 434 24.24 24.22 39.28
CA SER A 434 25.20 23.80 38.24
C SER A 434 24.95 22.30 37.99
N HIS A 435 25.12 21.84 36.75
CA HIS A 435 25.21 20.41 36.43
C HIS A 435 26.23 20.26 35.31
N ASP A 436 27.48 20.05 35.69
CA ASP A 436 28.53 19.70 34.75
C ASP A 436 28.38 18.22 34.39
N ILE A 437 28.09 17.97 33.11
CA ILE A 437 28.17 16.65 32.50
C ILE A 437 29.28 16.75 31.46
N GLU A 438 30.46 16.22 31.79
CA GLU A 438 31.54 16.13 30.82
C GLU A 438 31.15 15.19 29.67
N GLN A 439 31.27 15.71 28.46
CA GLN A 439 31.18 14.95 27.22
C GLN A 439 32.59 14.60 26.75
N THR A 440 32.80 13.36 26.31
CA THR A 440 33.71 13.03 25.19
C THR A 440 33.17 11.74 24.57
N TYR A 441 32.53 11.76 23.40
CA TYR A 441 33.10 12.00 22.06
C TYR A 441 34.31 11.12 21.74
N TRP A 442 34.12 10.29 20.70
CA TRP A 442 35.17 9.66 19.93
C TRP A 442 34.90 9.92 18.44
N LEU A 443 35.80 10.67 17.81
CA LEU A 443 36.06 10.68 16.38
C LEU A 443 37.53 10.27 16.20
N GLY A 444 37.87 9.63 15.09
CA GLY A 444 39.26 9.46 14.68
C GLY A 444 39.77 10.71 13.96
N ASP A 445 41.09 10.84 13.80
CA ASP A 445 41.73 10.42 12.55
C ASP A 445 43.27 10.37 12.75
N GLU A 446 44.04 10.35 11.66
CA GLU A 446 45.22 9.49 11.47
C GLU A 446 46.60 10.04 11.89
N ASP A 447 47.56 9.11 11.95
CA ASP A 447 48.99 9.22 11.61
C ASP A 447 49.96 10.21 12.28
N SER A 448 51.04 9.65 12.84
CA SER A 448 52.40 10.00 12.37
C SER A 448 53.49 9.00 12.81
N TYR A 449 54.45 8.77 11.93
CA TYR A 449 55.60 7.85 12.10
C TYR A 449 56.73 8.47 12.92
N ARG A 450 57.32 7.75 13.91
CA ARG A 450 58.79 7.72 14.17
C ARG A 450 59.25 6.68 15.20
N HIS A 451 60.54 6.34 15.11
CA HIS A 451 61.33 5.46 15.98
C HIS A 451 61.22 5.83 17.49
N ASN A 452 61.47 4.93 18.46
CA ASN A 452 62.75 4.21 18.62
C ASN A 452 62.74 2.96 19.56
N ASN A 453 63.89 2.25 19.55
CA ASN A 453 64.27 1.00 20.23
C ASN A 453 63.84 0.73 21.69
N GLY A 454 63.68 -0.57 22.04
CA GLY A 454 63.74 -1.09 23.43
C GLY A 454 63.60 -2.63 23.54
N GLY A 455 64.41 -3.32 24.36
CA GLY A 455 64.53 -4.80 24.44
C GLY A 455 63.23 -5.59 24.76
N LYS A 456 63.02 -6.86 24.41
CA LYS A 456 63.88 -8.06 24.17
C LYS A 456 64.25 -8.86 25.46
N LYS A 457 63.90 -10.17 25.47
CA LYS A 457 63.95 -11.16 26.59
C LYS A 457 62.85 -10.92 27.66
N GLY A 458 62.28 -11.90 28.37
CA GLY A 458 62.35 -13.38 28.41
C GLY A 458 61.58 -13.88 29.67
N GLY A 459 61.27 -15.16 29.93
CA GLY A 459 61.41 -16.41 29.18
C GLY A 459 61.23 -17.65 30.11
N GLY A 460 60.50 -18.69 29.66
CA GLY A 460 60.30 -19.97 30.36
C GLY A 460 59.27 -19.96 31.52
N ARG A 461 58.95 -21.09 32.18
CA ARG A 461 58.87 -22.53 31.78
C ARG A 461 58.28 -23.35 32.96
N GLY A 462 57.51 -24.41 32.67
CA GLY A 462 56.99 -25.38 33.66
C GLY A 462 55.55 -25.10 34.13
N GLY A 463 54.68 -26.07 34.39
CA GLY A 463 54.74 -27.52 34.13
C GLY A 463 54.65 -28.39 35.40
N GLY A 464 53.49 -29.02 35.64
CA GLY A 464 53.31 -29.97 36.75
C GLY A 464 51.84 -30.21 37.15
N SER A 465 51.29 -31.34 36.71
CA SER A 465 50.18 -32.13 37.30
C SER A 465 49.36 -31.60 38.50
N ALA A 466 48.03 -31.48 38.33
CA ALA A 466 47.03 -32.08 39.22
C ALA A 466 45.59 -31.99 38.65
N GLY A 467 44.72 -32.90 39.08
CA GLY A 467 43.26 -32.85 38.96
C GLY A 467 42.66 -33.90 39.92
N PRO A 468 41.32 -34.04 40.03
CA PRO A 468 40.27 -33.35 39.30
C PRO A 468 39.32 -32.54 40.23
N SER A 469 38.17 -32.12 39.69
CA SER A 469 36.97 -31.62 40.38
C SER A 469 37.09 -30.36 41.27
N GLN A 470 36.53 -29.26 40.77
CA GLN A 470 35.47 -28.54 41.49
C GLN A 470 34.59 -27.78 40.50
N ALA A 471 33.27 -27.87 40.67
CA ALA A 471 32.35 -27.03 39.90
C ALA A 471 32.38 -25.62 40.49
N ASN A 472 32.68 -24.61 39.66
CA ASN A 472 32.61 -23.23 40.11
C ASN A 472 31.76 -22.35 39.19
N ASN A 473 30.74 -21.76 39.81
CA ASN A 473 29.70 -20.96 39.22
C ASN A 473 30.26 -19.77 38.40
N ILE A 474 30.24 -19.87 37.07
CA ILE A 474 30.07 -18.66 36.26
C ILE A 474 28.64 -18.18 36.51
N ARG A 475 28.49 -17.15 37.34
CA ARG A 475 27.21 -16.43 37.46
C ARG A 475 26.85 -15.86 36.10
N THR A 476 25.92 -16.52 35.40
CA THR A 476 25.12 -15.88 34.37
C THR A 476 24.22 -14.85 35.04
N GLU A 477 24.73 -13.62 35.19
CA GLU A 477 23.94 -12.51 35.75
C GLU A 477 22.66 -12.34 34.92
N GLY A 478 21.53 -12.53 35.59
CA GLY A 478 20.24 -12.55 34.94
C GLY A 478 19.91 -11.17 34.40
N ARG A 479 20.09 -10.97 33.09
CA ARG A 479 19.43 -9.89 32.33
C ARG A 479 17.92 -10.14 32.32
N GLN A 480 17.30 -9.83 33.45
CA GLN A 480 15.89 -9.99 33.75
C GLN A 480 15.16 -8.76 33.19
N CYS A 481 14.13 -8.97 32.38
CA CYS A 481 13.41 -7.87 31.73
C CYS A 481 12.56 -7.10 32.74
N SER A 482 13.15 -6.10 33.39
CA SER A 482 12.47 -5.15 34.28
C SER A 482 12.38 -3.77 33.65
N LEU A 483 11.42 -3.62 32.73
CA LEU A 483 10.89 -2.32 32.32
C LEU A 483 9.42 -2.26 32.75
N ARG A 484 9.08 -1.34 33.65
CA ARG A 484 7.71 -1.17 34.13
C ARG A 484 6.88 -0.39 33.10
N ILE A 485 5.65 -0.83 32.87
CA ILE A 485 4.62 0.00 32.23
C ILE A 485 4.34 1.17 33.18
N ALA A 486 4.30 2.40 32.65
CA ALA A 486 4.08 3.61 33.44
C ALA A 486 2.61 4.06 33.36
N ASP A 487 1.92 4.04 34.49
CA ASP A 487 0.65 4.76 34.65
C ASP A 487 0.91 6.26 34.86
N SER A 488 0.07 7.10 34.23
CA SER A 488 0.19 8.57 34.32
C SER A 488 -1.06 9.18 34.96
N PRO A 489 -0.92 10.04 36.00
CA PRO A 489 -2.00 10.93 36.43
C PRO A 489 -2.19 12.08 35.42
N ALA A 490 -3.26 12.85 35.57
CA ALA A 490 -3.61 13.97 34.69
C ALA A 490 -4.03 15.21 35.47
N THR A 491 -3.62 16.40 35.02
CA THR A 491 -4.35 17.70 35.05
C THR A 491 -3.45 18.82 34.49
N GLY A 492 -4.05 19.96 34.10
CA GLY A 492 -3.34 21.19 33.74
C GLY A 492 -3.58 21.67 32.29
N GLN A 493 -4.37 22.74 32.14
CA GLN A 493 -4.50 23.53 30.91
C GLN A 493 -4.19 25.00 31.22
N SER A 494 -3.41 25.67 30.36
CA SER A 494 -3.61 27.08 29.93
C SER A 494 -2.36 27.64 29.21
N HIS A 495 -2.39 28.76 28.47
CA HIS A 495 -3.36 29.17 27.43
C HIS A 495 -2.80 30.40 26.64
N GLU A 496 -2.20 30.23 25.46
CA GLU A 496 -1.93 31.37 24.55
C GLU A 496 -1.73 31.00 23.07
N LEU A 497 -1.60 32.01 22.19
CA LEU A 497 -2.63 32.27 21.18
C LEU A 497 -2.09 32.74 19.80
N CYS A 498 -2.88 32.49 18.75
CA CYS A 498 -3.03 33.33 17.55
C CYS A 498 -1.91 33.45 16.48
N THR A 499 -1.52 32.34 15.83
CA THR A 499 -1.42 32.29 14.35
C THR A 499 -1.43 30.85 13.82
N ARG A 500 -1.69 30.65 12.50
CA ARG A 500 -1.73 29.37 11.74
C ARG A 500 -3.02 28.52 11.83
N PHE A 501 -4.20 29.09 11.50
CA PHE A 501 -5.46 28.31 11.54
C PHE A 501 -5.87 27.59 10.23
N HIS A 502 -5.50 28.08 9.03
CA HIS A 502 -6.01 27.50 7.76
C HIS A 502 -5.40 26.13 7.37
N ALA A 503 -4.16 25.83 7.76
CA ALA A 503 -3.46 24.62 7.26
C ALA A 503 -3.92 23.28 7.89
N ARG A 504 -4.76 23.29 8.95
CA ARG A 504 -5.06 22.07 9.73
C ARG A 504 -6.35 21.35 9.33
N VAL A 505 -7.30 22.00 8.66
CA VAL A 505 -8.55 21.35 8.20
C VAL A 505 -8.25 20.36 7.07
N TYR A 506 -7.43 20.79 6.10
CA TYR A 506 -7.06 20.01 4.91
C TYR A 506 -6.44 18.64 5.25
N ILE A 507 -5.55 18.61 6.26
CA ILE A 507 -4.84 17.40 6.68
C ILE A 507 -5.70 16.48 7.57
N PHE A 508 -6.73 17.01 8.25
CA PHE A 508 -7.58 16.24 9.17
C PHE A 508 -8.60 15.36 8.44
N VAL A 509 -9.09 15.81 7.27
CA VAL A 509 -10.03 15.04 6.44
C VAL A 509 -9.37 13.80 5.84
N ILE A 510 -8.25 13.98 5.13
CA ILE A 510 -7.55 12.91 4.41
C ILE A 510 -7.13 11.79 5.38
N ARG A 511 -6.58 12.15 6.55
CA ARG A 511 -6.11 11.20 7.59
C ARG A 511 -7.20 10.35 8.25
N LYS A 512 -8.47 10.46 7.84
CA LYS A 512 -9.56 9.61 8.32
C LYS A 512 -10.18 8.70 7.24
N LEU A 513 -9.69 8.77 6.00
CA LEU A 513 -10.18 7.97 4.88
C LEU A 513 -9.49 6.64 4.67
N ASP A 514 -8.24 6.49 5.14
CA ASP A 514 -7.41 5.29 4.94
C ASP A 514 -7.86 4.11 5.84
N ARG A 515 -9.15 3.75 5.75
CA ARG A 515 -9.75 2.56 6.35
C ARG A 515 -10.58 1.85 5.30
N PRO A 516 -10.27 0.60 4.93
CA PRO A 516 -11.23 -0.21 4.20
C PRO A 516 -12.47 -0.40 5.09
N VAL A 517 -13.61 0.11 4.63
CA VAL A 517 -14.92 -0.32 5.12
C VAL A 517 -15.17 -1.70 4.48
N PRO A 518 -15.55 -2.74 5.23
CA PRO A 518 -15.75 -4.07 4.64
C PRO A 518 -16.81 -4.02 3.54
N THR A 519 -16.52 -4.68 2.42
CA THR A 519 -17.44 -4.83 1.29
C THR A 519 -18.65 -5.66 1.73
N ILE A 520 -19.77 -4.99 2.00
CA ILE A 520 -21.05 -5.64 2.29
C ILE A 520 -21.59 -6.17 0.95
N PRO A 521 -21.91 -7.47 0.81
CA PRO A 521 -22.47 -8.01 -0.42
C PRO A 521 -23.78 -7.29 -0.79
N PRO A 522 -24.05 -7.05 -2.10
CA PRO A 522 -25.24 -6.32 -2.53
C PRO A 522 -26.53 -6.94 -2.01
N ASP A 523 -26.59 -8.27 -1.94
CA ASP A 523 -27.74 -9.05 -1.47
C ASP A 523 -28.07 -8.82 0.02
N THR A 524 -27.08 -8.39 0.83
CA THR A 524 -27.28 -8.15 2.27
C THR A 524 -27.89 -6.76 2.56
N MET A 525 -27.85 -5.83 1.59
CA MET A 525 -28.37 -4.46 1.77
C MET A 525 -29.90 -4.35 1.67
N LEU A 526 -30.56 -5.28 0.96
CA LEU A 526 -32.00 -5.17 0.68
C LEU A 526 -32.93 -5.47 1.87
N PHE A 527 -32.45 -6.15 2.92
CA PHE A 527 -33.29 -6.59 4.05
C PHE A 527 -33.19 -5.75 5.33
N LEU A 528 -32.26 -4.78 5.41
CA LEU A 528 -32.05 -3.98 6.63
C LEU A 528 -32.83 -2.67 6.70
N GLY A 529 -33.44 -2.23 5.59
CA GLY A 529 -34.21 -0.98 5.50
C GLY A 529 -35.34 -0.81 6.53
N PRO A 530 -36.20 -1.83 6.82
CA PRO A 530 -37.36 -1.64 7.70
C PRO A 530 -37.04 -1.64 9.20
N ILE A 531 -36.00 -2.35 9.64
CA ILE A 531 -35.84 -2.76 11.05
C ILE A 531 -35.32 -1.62 11.93
N LEU A 532 -34.50 -0.72 11.39
CA LEU A 532 -33.90 0.41 12.12
C LEU A 532 -34.90 1.51 12.55
N LEU A 533 -36.17 1.42 12.15
CA LEU A 533 -37.21 2.41 12.46
C LEU A 533 -38.08 2.06 13.69
N LEU A 534 -37.90 0.87 14.30
CA LEU A 534 -38.70 0.42 15.46
C LEU A 534 -37.92 0.35 16.79
N ALA A 535 -36.60 0.52 16.79
CA ALA A 535 -35.76 0.45 17.99
C ALA A 535 -35.83 1.71 18.91
N ALA A 536 -36.98 2.39 18.95
CA ALA A 536 -37.16 3.70 19.59
C ALA A 536 -38.17 3.69 20.75
N LEU A 537 -38.12 2.65 21.59
CA LEU A 537 -38.81 2.61 22.89
C LEU A 537 -37.78 2.51 24.04
N PRO A 538 -37.92 3.29 25.12
CA PRO A 538 -37.03 3.21 26.26
C PRO A 538 -37.37 1.99 27.13
N ASN A 539 -36.37 1.16 27.42
CA ASN A 539 -36.43 0.13 28.45
C ASN A 539 -35.14 0.15 29.28
N PRO A 540 -35.14 -0.41 30.50
CA PRO A 540 -34.36 0.15 31.60
C PRO A 540 -32.85 -0.11 31.56
N ILE A 541 -32.14 0.75 32.28
CA ILE A 541 -30.68 0.71 32.46
C ILE A 541 -30.29 -0.57 33.20
N PHE A 542 -29.76 -1.56 32.48
CA PHE A 542 -28.84 -2.51 33.09
C PHE A 542 -27.48 -1.84 33.27
N ALA A 543 -27.03 -1.73 34.53
CA ALA A 543 -25.74 -1.17 34.86
C ALA A 543 -24.61 -2.11 34.39
N ALA A 544 -23.98 -1.79 33.26
CA ALA A 544 -22.75 -2.45 32.85
C ALA A 544 -21.66 -2.21 33.91
N GLY A 545 -21.13 -3.30 34.48
CA GLY A 545 -20.00 -3.22 35.41
C GLY A 545 -18.77 -2.58 34.78
N PRO A 546 -17.82 -2.05 35.58
CA PRO A 546 -16.68 -1.30 35.07
C PRO A 546 -15.84 -2.18 34.14
N THR A 547 -15.87 -1.86 32.84
CA THR A 547 -15.00 -2.50 31.85
C THR A 547 -13.55 -2.19 32.21
N ARG A 548 -12.74 -3.25 32.38
CA ARG A 548 -11.30 -3.09 32.57
C ARG A 548 -10.76 -2.27 31.40
N ARG A 549 -10.19 -1.12 31.71
CA ARG A 549 -9.47 -0.27 30.74
C ARG A 549 -8.40 -1.15 30.11
N ALA A 550 -8.52 -1.44 28.81
CA ALA A 550 -7.51 -2.23 28.10
C ALA A 550 -6.15 -1.54 28.29
N PRO A 551 -5.07 -2.28 28.60
CA PRO A 551 -3.74 -1.69 28.74
C PRO A 551 -3.41 -0.93 27.46
N ALA A 552 -2.91 0.29 27.59
CA ALA A 552 -2.62 1.10 26.42
C ALA A 552 -1.56 0.38 25.56
N LEU A 553 -1.79 0.27 24.25
CA LEU A 553 -0.82 -0.27 23.28
C LEU A 553 0.37 0.68 23.03
N GLN A 554 0.82 1.35 24.09
CA GLN A 554 1.99 2.22 24.11
C GLN A 554 3.19 1.40 24.56
N VAL A 555 4.18 1.26 23.69
CA VAL A 555 5.44 0.59 23.98
C VAL A 555 6.53 1.65 24.15
N ASP A 556 7.22 1.61 25.29
CA ASP A 556 8.31 2.51 25.62
C ASP A 556 9.68 1.87 25.31
N LEU A 557 10.30 2.34 24.23
CA LEU A 557 11.59 1.86 23.75
C LEU A 557 12.78 2.63 24.38
N GLN A 558 12.57 3.38 25.47
CA GLN A 558 13.52 4.31 26.09
C GLN A 558 13.83 5.54 25.22
N TYR A 559 14.23 5.37 23.96
CA TYR A 559 14.44 6.49 23.03
C TYR A 559 13.13 7.08 22.48
N ALA A 560 12.09 6.26 22.34
CA ALA A 560 10.78 6.70 21.81
C ALA A 560 9.62 5.93 22.44
N VAL A 561 8.42 6.52 22.42
CA VAL A 561 7.18 5.87 22.84
C VAL A 561 6.26 5.70 21.64
N TYR A 562 5.87 4.47 21.32
CA TYR A 562 5.06 4.14 20.14
C TYR A 562 3.69 3.60 20.51
N LYS A 563 2.62 4.16 19.92
CA LYS A 563 1.24 3.70 20.13
C LYS A 563 0.74 2.90 18.92
N GLY A 564 0.57 1.60 19.10
CA GLY A 564 0.01 0.69 18.10
C GLY A 564 -1.52 0.72 18.01
N ALA A 565 -2.06 -0.16 17.18
CA ALA A 565 -3.51 -0.39 17.01
C ALA A 565 -3.87 -1.85 17.32
N PHE A 566 -5.05 -2.05 17.92
CA PHE A 566 -5.69 -3.36 18.01
C PHE A 566 -6.62 -3.54 16.82
N ASP A 567 -6.54 -4.68 16.16
CA ASP A 567 -7.50 -5.14 15.17
C ASP A 567 -8.37 -6.26 15.78
N ALA A 568 -9.67 -5.97 15.91
CA ALA A 568 -10.64 -6.89 16.49
C ALA A 568 -11.06 -8.02 15.54
N SER A 569 -10.76 -7.93 14.24
CA SER A 569 -11.07 -8.98 13.26
C SER A 569 -10.03 -10.11 13.27
N THR A 570 -8.76 -9.78 13.49
CA THR A 570 -7.63 -10.73 13.52
C THR A 570 -7.18 -11.11 14.94
N GLY A 571 -7.58 -10.32 15.94
CA GLY A 571 -7.12 -10.47 17.33
C GLY A 571 -5.68 -10.03 17.56
N LEU A 572 -5.12 -9.21 16.65
CA LEU A 572 -3.73 -8.77 16.66
C LEU A 572 -3.57 -7.33 17.15
N ASN A 573 -2.52 -7.11 17.95
CA ASN A 573 -1.92 -5.80 18.16
C ASN A 573 -0.87 -5.57 17.06
N THR A 574 -0.88 -4.41 16.42
CA THR A 574 0.10 -4.04 15.40
C THR A 574 0.77 -2.70 15.72
N TRP A 575 2.07 -2.63 15.46
CA TRP A 575 2.87 -1.40 15.50
C TRP A 575 3.65 -1.30 14.19
N LYS A 576 3.10 -0.55 13.24
CA LYS A 576 3.69 -0.32 11.91
C LYS A 576 4.50 0.99 11.95
N GLY A 577 5.65 1.04 11.27
CA GLY A 577 6.49 2.23 11.19
C GLY A 577 7.29 2.57 12.47
N ILE A 578 7.78 1.57 13.20
CA ILE A 578 8.74 1.80 14.30
C ILE A 578 10.12 2.09 13.71
N ARG A 579 10.69 3.26 14.00
CA ARG A 579 12.07 3.59 13.63
C ARG A 579 13.03 2.79 14.50
N TYR A 580 13.87 1.94 13.92
CA TYR A 580 14.87 1.18 14.68
C TYR A 580 16.27 1.83 14.65
N ALA A 581 16.59 2.59 13.59
CA ALA A 581 17.85 3.33 13.44
C ALA A 581 17.63 4.79 12.99
N ALA A 582 18.65 5.64 13.17
CA ALA A 582 18.66 7.00 12.64
C ALA A 582 18.51 7.03 11.12
N ALA A 583 17.96 8.11 10.57
CA ALA A 583 17.83 8.28 9.12
C ALA A 583 19.24 8.33 8.47
N PRO A 584 19.56 7.43 7.52
CA PRO A 584 20.90 7.32 6.92
C PRO A 584 21.17 8.39 5.83
N ILE A 585 20.79 9.64 6.11
CA ILE A 585 20.82 10.79 5.19
C ILE A 585 22.03 11.70 5.43
N GLY A 586 22.43 12.44 4.39
CA GLY A 586 23.53 13.40 4.47
C GLY A 586 24.83 12.73 4.97
N PRO A 587 25.48 13.22 6.04
CA PRO A 587 26.69 12.60 6.61
C PRO A 587 26.55 11.15 7.10
N LEU A 588 25.32 10.62 7.20
CA LEU A 588 25.05 9.21 7.56
C LEU A 588 24.88 8.29 6.32
N ARG A 589 24.94 8.83 5.10
CA ARG A 589 25.01 8.02 3.88
C ARG A 589 26.27 7.17 3.90
N TRP A 590 26.13 5.90 3.49
CA TRP A 590 27.20 4.89 3.53
C TRP A 590 27.92 4.75 4.89
N LYS A 591 27.28 5.17 5.99
CA LYS A 591 27.71 4.84 7.36
C LYS A 591 26.91 3.64 7.89
N ALA A 592 27.45 2.98 8.92
CA ALA A 592 26.71 2.00 9.71
C ALA A 592 25.48 2.65 10.37
N PRO A 593 24.37 1.90 10.55
CA PRO A 593 23.18 2.41 11.24
C PRO A 593 23.52 2.87 12.67
N GLN A 594 22.95 4.00 13.06
CA GLN A 594 23.14 4.61 14.38
C GLN A 594 21.84 4.60 15.19
N ALA A 595 21.94 4.84 16.50
CA ALA A 595 20.78 4.92 17.38
C ALA A 595 19.86 6.10 16.98
N PRO A 596 18.52 5.91 16.96
CA PRO A 596 17.59 7.01 16.76
C PRO A 596 17.76 8.10 17.82
N ALA A 597 17.56 9.36 17.42
CA ALA A 597 17.48 10.48 18.36
C ALA A 597 16.33 10.25 19.36
N THR A 598 16.56 10.59 20.63
CA THR A 598 15.55 10.41 21.69
C THR A 598 14.42 11.42 21.51
N ASN A 599 13.20 10.93 21.30
CA ASN A 599 11.98 11.72 21.27
C ASN A 599 10.89 11.01 22.08
N ARG A 600 10.61 11.55 23.28
CA ARG A 600 9.66 10.97 24.24
C ARG A 600 8.18 11.26 23.89
N THR A 601 7.91 11.93 22.77
CA THR A 601 6.55 12.19 22.28
C THR A 601 5.90 10.89 21.79
N VAL A 602 4.68 10.60 22.23
CA VAL A 602 3.94 9.40 21.81
C VAL A 602 3.65 9.45 20.31
N THR A 603 4.32 8.58 19.57
CA THR A 603 4.25 8.50 18.11
C THR A 603 3.26 7.40 17.69
N PRO A 604 2.24 7.68 16.84
CA PRO A 604 1.37 6.65 16.31
C PRO A 604 2.14 5.67 15.42
N ALA A 605 2.08 4.38 15.74
CA ALA A 605 2.67 3.27 14.98
C ALA A 605 1.57 2.52 14.21
N THR A 606 0.84 3.24 13.36
CA THR A 606 -0.38 2.73 12.69
C THR A 606 -0.33 2.81 11.17
N GLN A 607 0.81 3.19 10.59
CA GLN A 607 1.07 3.27 9.16
C GLN A 607 2.46 2.68 8.88
N LEU A 608 2.66 2.11 7.69
CA LEU A 608 3.97 1.56 7.30
C LEU A 608 5.01 2.68 7.15
N GLY A 609 6.28 2.36 7.41
CA GLY A 609 7.38 3.28 7.11
C GLY A 609 7.62 3.41 5.59
N PRO A 610 8.34 4.44 5.13
CA PRO A 610 8.70 4.58 3.72
C PRO A 610 9.49 3.37 3.18
N ILE A 611 9.35 3.10 1.87
CA ILE A 611 10.23 2.18 1.15
C ILE A 611 11.62 2.80 1.00
N CYS A 612 12.66 1.97 1.10
CA CYS A 612 14.03 2.39 0.84
C CYS A 612 14.22 2.74 -0.65
N PRO A 613 15.26 3.51 -1.02
CA PRO A 613 15.57 3.78 -2.42
C PRO A 613 15.93 2.48 -3.16
N GLN A 614 15.44 2.31 -4.40
CA GLN A 614 15.52 1.03 -5.13
C GLN A 614 16.27 1.15 -6.46
N SER A 615 16.78 0.01 -6.94
CA SER A 615 17.32 -0.19 -8.28
C SER A 615 16.98 -1.59 -8.80
N TYR A 616 16.38 -1.67 -9.99
CA TYR A 616 15.93 -2.93 -10.60
C TYR A 616 17.06 -3.71 -11.28
N PRO A 617 16.89 -5.02 -11.53
CA PRO A 617 17.85 -5.79 -12.34
C PRO A 617 17.83 -5.32 -13.79
N THR A 618 18.85 -5.70 -14.55
CA THR A 618 18.85 -5.48 -16.00
C THR A 618 17.83 -6.40 -16.69
N ILE A 619 16.66 -5.84 -17.02
CA ILE A 619 15.61 -6.47 -17.81
C ILE A 619 14.98 -5.43 -18.78
N PRO A 620 14.39 -5.86 -19.91
CA PRO A 620 13.67 -4.95 -20.81
C PRO A 620 12.58 -4.17 -20.07
N ASN A 621 12.57 -2.84 -20.27
CA ASN A 621 11.60 -1.92 -19.64
C ASN A 621 11.56 -1.97 -18.10
N ALA A 622 12.70 -2.24 -17.44
CA ALA A 622 12.81 -2.20 -15.98
C ALA A 622 12.23 -0.87 -15.39
N PRO A 623 11.34 -0.95 -14.39
CA PRO A 623 10.69 0.23 -13.84
C PRO A 623 11.65 1.10 -13.01
N PHE A 624 11.24 2.33 -12.72
CA PHE A 624 11.86 3.18 -11.72
C PHE A 624 10.82 3.58 -10.67
N ILE A 625 10.93 3.01 -9.46
CA ILE A 625 10.07 3.33 -8.32
C ILE A 625 10.91 4.07 -7.27
N PRO A 626 10.75 5.39 -7.12
CA PRO A 626 11.53 6.17 -6.17
C PRO A 626 11.15 5.83 -4.73
N GLY A 627 12.17 5.72 -3.87
CA GLY A 627 12.03 5.53 -2.43
C GLY A 627 12.53 6.74 -1.63
N ASN A 628 12.60 6.58 -0.32
CA ASN A 628 13.10 7.59 0.61
C ASN A 628 14.30 7.01 1.38
N GLU A 629 15.40 7.77 1.47
CA GLU A 629 16.56 7.35 2.27
C GLU A 629 16.21 7.23 3.76
N ASP A 630 15.23 7.99 4.26
CA ASP A 630 14.68 7.80 5.60
C ASP A 630 13.70 6.62 5.63
N CYS A 631 14.26 5.40 5.60
CA CYS A 631 13.50 4.14 5.51
C CYS A 631 13.80 3.10 6.59
N LEU A 632 14.68 3.36 7.58
CA LEU A 632 15.09 2.37 8.59
C LEU A 632 14.03 2.12 9.68
N PHE A 633 12.93 1.49 9.24
CA PHE A 633 11.74 1.16 10.00
C PHE A 633 11.47 -0.34 10.04
N LEU A 634 10.72 -0.78 11.05
CA LEU A 634 10.18 -2.13 11.17
C LEU A 634 8.72 -2.11 11.62
N ASN A 635 8.04 -3.23 11.39
CA ASN A 635 6.63 -3.47 11.69
C ASN A 635 6.53 -4.68 12.63
N VAL A 636 5.82 -4.54 13.75
CA VAL A 636 5.60 -5.63 14.72
C VAL A 636 4.13 -6.04 14.74
N TYR A 637 3.89 -7.34 14.65
CA TYR A 637 2.59 -8.00 14.73
C TYR A 637 2.61 -8.96 15.91
N ALA A 638 1.75 -8.75 16.91
CA ALA A 638 1.69 -9.60 18.09
C ALA A 638 0.24 -9.93 18.47
N PRO A 639 -0.04 -11.11 19.03
CA PRO A 639 -1.36 -11.43 19.57
C PRO A 639 -1.82 -10.44 20.65
N ALA A 640 -3.12 -10.23 20.80
CA ALA A 640 -3.69 -9.35 21.84
C ALA A 640 -3.11 -9.59 23.24
N ASN A 641 -2.89 -10.87 23.58
CA ASN A 641 -2.46 -11.37 24.90
C ASN A 641 -1.00 -11.88 24.88
N ALA A 642 -0.15 -11.39 23.97
CA ALA A 642 1.21 -11.90 23.77
C ALA A 642 2.06 -11.83 25.05
N ASN A 643 2.65 -12.97 25.45
CA ASN A 643 3.54 -13.07 26.60
C ASN A 643 4.61 -14.16 26.35
N ASN A 644 5.89 -13.76 26.32
CA ASN A 644 7.05 -14.63 26.13
C ASN A 644 6.94 -15.60 24.92
N LEU A 645 6.27 -15.18 23.85
CA LEU A 645 6.04 -16.01 22.66
C LEU A 645 7.29 -16.08 21.74
N PRO A 646 7.49 -17.17 20.98
CA PRO A 646 8.50 -17.20 19.92
C PRO A 646 8.38 -16.02 18.94
N VAL A 647 9.48 -15.65 18.30
CA VAL A 647 9.53 -14.51 17.37
C VAL A 647 9.97 -14.98 15.98
N LEU A 648 9.21 -14.63 14.96
CA LEU A 648 9.58 -14.75 13.54
C LEU A 648 10.05 -13.37 13.03
N VAL A 649 11.16 -13.30 12.31
CA VAL A 649 11.74 -12.04 11.81
C VAL A 649 11.93 -12.13 10.30
N TRP A 650 11.05 -11.48 9.54
CA TRP A 650 11.03 -11.47 8.09
C TRP A 650 11.97 -10.41 7.50
N ILE A 651 12.87 -10.87 6.63
CA ILE A 651 13.75 -10.06 5.76
C ILE A 651 13.29 -10.28 4.32
N HIS A 652 12.91 -9.20 3.64
CA HIS A 652 12.37 -9.27 2.28
C HIS A 652 13.44 -9.55 1.21
N GLY A 653 12.99 -10.14 0.09
CA GLY A 653 13.78 -10.38 -1.13
C GLY A 653 13.94 -9.13 -2.02
N GLY A 654 14.24 -9.37 -3.30
CA GLY A 654 14.41 -8.33 -4.34
C GLY A 654 15.85 -8.08 -4.82
N GLY A 655 16.69 -9.12 -4.80
CA GLY A 655 18.05 -9.09 -5.37
C GLY A 655 19.02 -8.07 -4.75
N TYR A 656 18.78 -7.64 -3.51
CA TYR A 656 19.49 -6.54 -2.81
C TYR A 656 19.28 -5.14 -3.44
N GLY A 657 18.56 -5.05 -4.56
CA GLY A 657 18.25 -3.80 -5.27
C GLY A 657 16.85 -3.25 -5.03
N TYR A 658 15.83 -4.09 -4.84
CA TYR A 658 14.44 -3.68 -4.58
C TYR A 658 13.82 -4.48 -3.41
N GLY A 659 12.60 -4.15 -3.02
CA GLY A 659 11.79 -4.88 -2.04
C GLY A 659 11.46 -4.06 -0.78
N ASP A 660 10.47 -4.52 0.00
CA ASP A 660 10.05 -3.87 1.23
C ASP A 660 9.34 -4.82 2.23
N ALA A 661 9.01 -4.26 3.39
CA ALA A 661 8.31 -4.87 4.51
C ALA A 661 6.80 -4.51 4.57
N THR A 662 6.16 -4.27 3.42
CA THR A 662 4.70 -4.09 3.33
C THR A 662 3.92 -5.40 3.46
N GLN A 663 4.56 -6.54 3.14
CA GLN A 663 4.02 -7.90 3.24
C GLN A 663 3.22 -8.09 4.53
N ASP A 664 1.94 -8.45 4.40
CA ASP A 664 1.12 -8.71 5.57
C ASP A 664 1.48 -10.05 6.23
N MET A 665 1.41 -10.07 7.56
CA MET A 665 1.79 -11.20 8.42
C MET A 665 0.58 -11.84 9.10
N THR A 666 -0.63 -11.33 8.82
CA THR A 666 -1.90 -11.76 9.40
C THR A 666 -2.21 -13.22 9.10
N GLU A 667 -2.11 -13.65 7.85
CA GLU A 667 -2.53 -15.01 7.44
C GLU A 667 -1.62 -16.12 8.00
N ILE A 668 -0.29 -15.89 8.06
CA ILE A 668 0.66 -16.83 8.65
C ILE A 668 0.52 -16.94 10.18
N LEU A 669 0.07 -15.86 10.84
CA LEU A 669 -0.29 -15.86 12.27
C LEU A 669 -1.60 -16.60 12.53
N ALA A 670 -2.65 -16.29 11.77
CA ALA A 670 -3.97 -16.90 11.90
C ALA A 670 -3.92 -18.43 11.71
N ALA A 671 -3.24 -18.90 10.66
CA ALA A 671 -3.04 -20.32 10.40
C ALA A 671 -2.25 -21.06 11.50
N ASN A 672 -1.60 -20.34 12.41
CA ASN A 672 -0.85 -20.88 13.54
C ASN A 672 -1.46 -20.50 14.90
N ASN A 673 -2.77 -20.22 14.96
CA ASN A 673 -3.51 -19.86 16.17
C ASN A 673 -2.91 -18.64 16.91
N ASN A 674 -2.31 -17.70 16.17
CA ASN A 674 -1.61 -16.54 16.73
C ASN A 674 -0.51 -16.95 17.74
N GLY A 675 0.21 -18.05 17.48
CA GLY A 675 1.16 -18.68 18.42
C GLY A 675 2.56 -18.03 18.54
N PHE A 676 2.84 -16.94 17.84
CA PHE A 676 4.13 -16.23 17.84
C PHE A 676 3.97 -14.73 17.57
N VAL A 677 5.05 -13.97 17.71
CA VAL A 677 5.17 -12.55 17.29
C VAL A 677 5.90 -12.51 15.94
N VAL A 678 5.51 -11.63 15.02
CA VAL A 678 6.24 -11.39 13.76
C VAL A 678 6.81 -9.98 13.72
N VAL A 679 8.04 -9.85 13.23
CA VAL A 679 8.69 -8.58 12.90
C VAL A 679 9.06 -8.57 11.43
N ALA A 680 8.64 -7.56 10.67
CA ALA A 680 9.08 -7.33 9.29
C ALA A 680 9.93 -6.05 9.25
N LEU A 681 11.10 -6.07 8.59
CA LEU A 681 12.06 -4.96 8.63
C LEU A 681 12.48 -4.46 7.25
N GLN A 682 12.66 -3.14 7.14
CA GLN A 682 13.31 -2.47 6.01
C GLN A 682 14.84 -2.51 6.19
N TYR A 683 15.59 -2.50 5.09
CA TYR A 683 17.03 -2.28 5.07
C TYR A 683 17.45 -1.53 3.79
N ARG A 684 18.57 -0.80 3.78
CA ARG A 684 19.01 -0.08 2.58
C ARG A 684 19.32 -1.04 1.42
N LEU A 685 18.99 -0.61 0.20
CA LEU A 685 19.07 -1.38 -1.05
C LEU A 685 19.89 -0.62 -2.10
N GLY A 686 20.24 -1.30 -3.19
CA GLY A 686 20.96 -0.73 -4.34
C GLY A 686 22.25 -0.04 -3.91
N ALA A 687 22.61 1.07 -4.56
CA ALA A 687 23.78 1.85 -4.17
C ALA A 687 23.70 2.42 -2.74
N PHE A 688 22.51 2.56 -2.15
CA PHE A 688 22.40 3.06 -0.76
C PHE A 688 22.75 2.00 0.28
N GLY A 689 22.55 0.71 -0.04
CA GLY A 689 22.86 -0.42 0.85
C GLY A 689 24.16 -1.16 0.52
N PHE A 690 24.58 -1.17 -0.75
CA PHE A 690 25.55 -2.13 -1.30
C PHE A 690 26.55 -1.50 -2.28
N LEU A 691 26.76 -0.17 -2.20
CA LEU A 691 27.93 0.46 -2.83
C LEU A 691 29.21 -0.01 -2.14
N SER A 692 30.26 -0.27 -2.93
CA SER A 692 31.52 -0.81 -2.42
C SER A 692 32.72 -0.35 -3.23
N SER A 693 33.76 0.09 -2.53
CA SER A 693 35.11 0.36 -3.04
C SER A 693 36.05 0.53 -1.84
N ALA A 694 37.35 0.68 -2.10
CA ALA A 694 38.33 1.05 -1.07
C ALA A 694 37.96 2.37 -0.36
N GLU A 695 37.47 3.39 -1.10
CA GLU A 695 37.05 4.67 -0.51
C GLU A 695 35.77 4.54 0.34
N VAL A 696 34.81 3.71 -0.07
CA VAL A 696 33.60 3.45 0.72
C VAL A 696 33.93 2.74 2.03
N LYS A 697 34.93 1.84 2.04
CA LYS A 697 35.38 1.15 3.26
C LYS A 697 36.18 2.07 4.19
N SER A 698 37.01 2.97 3.67
CA SER A 698 37.80 3.89 4.51
C SER A 698 36.96 5.03 5.09
N LYS A 699 36.14 5.69 4.26
CA LYS A 699 35.29 6.81 4.68
C LYS A 699 33.93 6.39 5.23
N GLY A 700 33.57 5.11 5.23
CA GLY A 700 32.22 4.65 5.56
C GLY A 700 32.16 3.15 5.90
N VAL A 701 31.13 2.47 5.39
CA VAL A 701 30.99 1.01 5.44
C VAL A 701 30.44 0.48 4.13
N VAL A 702 30.98 -0.66 3.70
CA VAL A 702 30.37 -1.55 2.70
C VAL A 702 29.35 -2.46 3.39
N ASN A 703 28.50 -3.17 2.63
CA ASN A 703 27.42 -4.01 3.18
C ASN A 703 26.46 -3.27 4.14
N ALA A 704 26.25 -1.96 3.94
CA ALA A 704 25.41 -1.12 4.80
C ALA A 704 23.99 -1.71 5.00
N GLY A 705 23.40 -2.33 3.98
CA GLY A 705 22.11 -3.02 4.07
C GLY A 705 22.12 -4.27 4.97
N LEU A 706 23.22 -5.04 5.05
CA LEU A 706 23.33 -6.15 6.01
C LEU A 706 23.58 -5.65 7.44
N LEU A 707 24.28 -4.51 7.59
CA LEU A 707 24.49 -3.86 8.89
C LEU A 707 23.19 -3.27 9.45
N ASP A 708 22.31 -2.73 8.59
CA ASP A 708 20.95 -2.33 8.95
C ASP A 708 20.15 -3.49 9.56
N GLN A 709 20.20 -4.67 8.91
CA GLN A 709 19.54 -5.88 9.40
C GLN A 709 20.15 -6.39 10.74
N ASP A 710 21.48 -6.43 10.89
CA ASP A 710 22.15 -6.79 12.15
C ASP A 710 21.78 -5.80 13.29
N TYR A 711 21.65 -4.52 12.98
CA TYR A 711 21.16 -3.51 13.93
C TYR A 711 19.69 -3.73 14.29
N ALA A 712 18.83 -4.09 13.33
CA ALA A 712 17.44 -4.47 13.60
C ALA A 712 17.35 -5.75 14.46
N LEU A 713 18.21 -6.75 14.24
CA LEU A 713 18.28 -7.94 15.09
C LEU A 713 18.73 -7.60 16.53
N LYS A 714 19.67 -6.66 16.70
CA LYS A 714 20.06 -6.12 18.01
C LYS A 714 18.92 -5.33 18.68
N TRP A 715 18.13 -4.57 17.91
CA TRP A 715 16.91 -3.92 18.39
C TRP A 715 15.89 -4.96 18.88
N ILE A 716 15.66 -6.03 18.12
CA ILE A 716 14.74 -7.13 18.49
C ILE A 716 15.21 -7.79 19.78
N GLN A 717 16.50 -8.10 19.90
CA GLN A 717 17.09 -8.65 21.13
C GLN A 717 16.89 -7.74 22.36
N LYS A 718 16.95 -6.41 22.19
CA LYS A 718 16.77 -5.45 23.27
C LYS A 718 15.30 -5.19 23.65
N TYR A 719 14.38 -5.17 22.69
CA TYR A 719 13.04 -4.59 22.89
C TYR A 719 11.85 -5.53 22.65
N ILE A 720 11.99 -6.68 21.97
CA ILE A 720 10.81 -7.46 21.54
C ILE A 720 9.95 -8.01 22.70
N CYS A 721 10.51 -8.12 23.90
CA CYS A 721 9.76 -8.48 25.12
C CYS A 721 8.68 -7.46 25.51
N LEU A 722 8.82 -6.20 25.11
CA LEU A 722 7.79 -5.17 25.33
C LEU A 722 6.55 -5.37 24.43
N PHE A 723 6.68 -6.19 23.38
CA PHE A 723 5.61 -6.61 22.47
C PHE A 723 5.14 -8.05 22.75
N GLY A 724 5.55 -8.63 23.90
CA GLY A 724 5.22 -10.00 24.29
C GLY A 724 6.07 -11.10 23.64
N GLY A 725 7.14 -10.75 22.92
CA GLY A 725 8.05 -11.70 22.27
C GLY A 725 9.24 -12.15 23.14
N ASN A 726 9.75 -13.35 22.88
CA ASN A 726 10.86 -13.96 23.59
C ASN A 726 12.15 -13.82 22.77
N ASN A 727 13.04 -12.93 23.21
CA ASN A 727 14.33 -12.68 22.55
C ASN A 727 15.28 -13.91 22.52
N ARG A 728 15.07 -14.92 23.38
CA ARG A 728 15.83 -16.19 23.35
C ARG A 728 15.26 -17.21 22.36
N SER A 729 14.10 -16.92 21.78
CA SER A 729 13.36 -17.79 20.86
C SER A 729 13.07 -17.09 19.51
N VAL A 730 14.08 -16.41 18.98
CA VAL A 730 14.04 -15.73 17.68
C VAL A 730 14.38 -16.71 16.54
N THR A 731 13.52 -16.72 15.52
CA THR A 731 13.71 -17.39 14.22
C THR A 731 13.79 -16.30 13.15
N ILE A 732 14.94 -16.16 12.49
CA ILE A 732 15.06 -15.26 11.33
C ILE A 732 14.57 -15.96 10.06
N SER A 733 13.93 -15.23 9.16
CA SER A 733 13.38 -15.77 7.92
C SER A 733 13.53 -14.79 6.76
N GLY A 734 13.54 -15.33 5.54
CA GLY A 734 13.52 -14.54 4.32
C GLY A 734 13.33 -15.40 3.09
N ASN A 735 13.19 -14.72 1.95
CA ASN A 735 13.17 -15.32 0.62
C ASN A 735 14.11 -14.55 -0.34
N SER A 736 14.66 -15.22 -1.36
CA SER A 736 15.52 -14.57 -2.37
C SER A 736 16.72 -13.86 -1.70
N ALA A 737 16.96 -12.58 -1.98
CA ALA A 737 17.97 -11.76 -1.29
C ALA A 737 17.77 -11.65 0.24
N GLY A 738 16.55 -11.82 0.75
CA GLY A 738 16.28 -11.93 2.18
C GLY A 738 16.71 -13.28 2.76
N ALA A 739 16.62 -14.36 1.99
CA ALA A 739 17.16 -15.67 2.35
C ALA A 739 18.69 -15.70 2.24
N GLY A 740 19.27 -15.06 1.24
CA GLY A 740 20.71 -14.80 1.15
C GLY A 740 21.20 -13.93 2.32
N SER A 741 20.44 -12.90 2.70
CA SER A 741 20.68 -12.10 3.92
C SER A 741 20.66 -12.97 5.19
N VAL A 742 19.69 -13.86 5.36
CA VAL A 742 19.66 -14.83 6.49
C VAL A 742 20.89 -15.74 6.47
N MET A 743 21.37 -16.17 5.30
CA MET A 743 22.62 -16.90 5.16
C MET A 743 23.84 -16.04 5.54
N TYR A 744 23.88 -14.74 5.21
CA TYR A 744 24.94 -13.84 5.70
C TYR A 744 24.88 -13.65 7.22
N HIS A 745 23.71 -13.63 7.86
CA HIS A 745 23.60 -13.66 9.33
C HIS A 745 23.98 -15.01 9.94
N ALA A 746 23.80 -16.12 9.21
CA ALA A 746 24.38 -17.41 9.59
C ALA A 746 25.92 -17.37 9.50
N LEU A 747 26.50 -16.65 8.54
CA LEU A 747 27.95 -16.62 8.32
C LEU A 747 28.69 -15.50 9.07
N THR A 748 28.00 -14.44 9.52
CA THR A 748 28.66 -13.21 9.98
C THR A 748 29.68 -13.45 11.11
N LYS A 749 30.78 -12.69 11.03
CA LYS A 749 31.97 -12.78 11.87
C LYS A 749 32.69 -14.13 11.88
N GLY A 750 32.33 -15.06 10.99
CA GLY A 750 32.87 -16.43 10.96
C GLY A 750 32.05 -17.44 11.78
N GLY A 751 30.76 -17.17 11.99
CA GLY A 751 29.87 -18.04 12.77
C GLY A 751 30.12 -18.02 14.29
N THR A 752 30.70 -16.94 14.81
CA THR A 752 31.15 -16.81 16.21
C THR A 752 30.13 -16.18 17.15
N ASP A 753 29.06 -15.57 16.65
CA ASP A 753 27.99 -14.98 17.49
C ASP A 753 27.08 -16.04 18.13
N GLY A 754 27.19 -17.31 17.70
CA GLY A 754 26.46 -18.43 18.28
C GLY A 754 24.95 -18.22 18.15
N THR A 755 24.23 -18.15 19.27
CA THR A 755 22.80 -17.81 19.29
C THR A 755 22.50 -16.45 19.93
N ALA A 756 23.41 -15.47 19.80
CA ALA A 756 23.25 -14.15 20.42
C ALA A 756 22.16 -13.28 19.76
N LEU A 757 21.90 -13.45 18.46
CA LEU A 757 20.89 -12.70 17.71
C LEU A 757 19.65 -13.56 17.36
N PHE A 758 19.85 -14.84 17.05
CA PHE A 758 18.78 -15.78 16.70
C PHE A 758 19.12 -17.22 17.10
N GLN A 759 18.10 -18.08 17.23
CA GLN A 759 18.27 -19.50 17.51
C GLN A 759 18.07 -20.38 16.26
N ASN A 760 17.08 -20.04 15.44
CA ASN A 760 16.68 -20.81 14.26
C ASN A 760 16.65 -19.90 13.01
N ALA A 761 16.70 -20.50 11.82
CA ALA A 761 16.59 -19.78 10.54
C ALA A 761 15.62 -20.49 9.56
N ILE A 762 14.85 -19.73 8.79
CA ILE A 762 14.06 -20.22 7.63
C ILE A 762 14.57 -19.53 6.37
N VAL A 763 14.88 -20.31 5.34
CA VAL A 763 15.62 -19.82 4.17
C VAL A 763 14.97 -20.36 2.90
N SER A 764 13.99 -19.63 2.35
CA SER A 764 13.36 -19.97 1.07
C SER A 764 14.21 -19.40 -0.08
N SER A 765 14.74 -20.24 -0.97
CA SER A 765 15.46 -19.81 -2.19
C SER A 765 16.59 -18.79 -1.90
N PRO A 766 17.66 -19.17 -1.18
CA PRO A 766 18.75 -18.25 -0.82
C PRO A 766 19.47 -17.72 -2.05
N TYR A 767 19.32 -16.42 -2.35
CA TYR A 767 20.01 -15.77 -3.46
C TYR A 767 21.48 -15.52 -3.13
N LEU A 768 22.36 -16.31 -3.75
CA LEU A 768 23.82 -16.19 -3.66
C LEU A 768 24.40 -15.78 -5.03
N PRO A 769 24.48 -14.47 -5.32
CA PRO A 769 25.13 -13.95 -6.52
C PRO A 769 26.66 -13.96 -6.37
N VAL A 770 27.36 -13.44 -7.38
CA VAL A 770 28.79 -13.13 -7.32
C VAL A 770 29.14 -12.32 -6.07
N GLN A 771 30.07 -12.85 -5.28
CA GLN A 771 30.46 -12.42 -3.94
C GLN A 771 31.93 -11.97 -3.91
N ASP A 772 32.22 -10.89 -4.64
CA ASP A 772 33.55 -10.30 -4.76
C ASP A 772 34.10 -9.76 -3.42
N ASN A 773 35.41 -9.51 -3.35
CA ASN A 773 35.99 -8.66 -2.30
C ASN A 773 35.53 -7.21 -2.48
N TYR A 774 35.39 -6.47 -1.37
CA TYR A 774 34.87 -5.10 -1.36
C TYR A 774 35.65 -4.08 -2.22
N ASP A 775 36.93 -4.35 -2.47
CA ASP A 775 37.88 -3.57 -3.26
C ASP A 775 38.22 -4.19 -4.63
N ALA A 776 37.55 -5.28 -5.02
CA ALA A 776 37.76 -5.93 -6.31
C ALA A 776 37.32 -5.05 -7.51
N THR A 777 37.74 -5.46 -8.71
CA THR A 777 37.54 -4.70 -9.97
C THR A 777 36.07 -4.38 -10.25
N PHE A 778 35.16 -5.36 -10.16
CA PHE A 778 33.74 -5.15 -10.48
C PHE A 778 33.01 -4.21 -9.50
N PRO A 779 33.04 -4.39 -8.17
CA PRO A 779 32.42 -3.42 -7.26
C PRO A 779 33.04 -2.02 -7.38
N THR A 780 34.37 -1.94 -7.50
CA THR A 780 35.08 -0.66 -7.65
C THR A 780 34.72 0.06 -8.96
N GLN A 781 34.58 -0.66 -10.08
CA GLN A 781 34.11 -0.07 -11.34
C GLN A 781 32.69 0.46 -11.21
N ARG A 782 31.76 -0.33 -10.64
CA ARG A 782 30.37 0.06 -10.43
C ARG A 782 30.23 1.27 -9.48
N PHE A 783 31.17 1.47 -8.55
CA PHE A 783 31.28 2.68 -7.73
C PHE A 783 31.63 3.92 -8.58
N TYR A 784 32.55 3.81 -9.53
CA TYR A 784 32.87 4.91 -10.45
C TYR A 784 31.76 5.16 -11.49
N ASP A 785 31.12 4.11 -12.01
CA ASP A 785 29.97 4.24 -12.91
C ASP A 785 28.81 4.98 -12.22
N PHE A 786 28.54 4.64 -10.96
CA PHE A 786 27.56 5.33 -10.10
C PHE A 786 27.92 6.79 -9.88
N SER A 787 29.21 7.10 -9.64
CA SER A 787 29.70 8.47 -9.54
C SER A 787 29.45 9.27 -10.83
N VAL A 788 29.85 8.73 -11.97
CA VAL A 788 29.69 9.40 -13.27
C VAL A 788 28.22 9.60 -13.61
N ALA A 789 27.36 8.60 -13.37
CA ALA A 789 25.91 8.72 -13.56
C ALA A 789 25.26 9.76 -12.62
N ALA A 790 25.78 9.93 -11.40
CA ALA A 790 25.36 11.00 -10.48
C ALA A 790 25.95 12.39 -10.84
N GLY A 791 26.81 12.49 -11.85
CA GLY A 791 27.54 13.71 -12.22
C GLY A 791 28.59 14.10 -11.17
N CYS A 792 29.31 13.11 -10.64
CA CYS A 792 30.48 13.24 -9.77
C CYS A 792 31.76 12.75 -10.51
N PRO A 793 32.97 13.08 -10.04
CA PRO A 793 34.21 12.67 -10.70
C PRO A 793 34.49 11.17 -10.52
N SER A 794 35.25 10.58 -11.43
CA SER A 794 35.76 9.21 -11.34
C SER A 794 37.10 9.08 -10.60
N SER A 795 37.59 10.15 -9.97
CA SER A 795 38.82 10.16 -9.17
C SER A 795 38.83 11.33 -8.17
N GLY A 796 39.75 11.27 -7.19
CA GLY A 796 39.84 12.27 -6.12
C GLY A 796 38.80 12.04 -5.01
N ALA A 797 38.12 13.10 -4.57
CA ALA A 797 37.13 13.07 -3.50
C ALA A 797 35.75 12.58 -4.00
N VAL A 798 35.68 11.33 -4.47
CA VAL A 798 34.49 10.79 -5.16
C VAL A 798 33.32 10.61 -4.19
N LEU A 799 33.56 10.00 -3.03
CA LEU A 799 32.48 9.76 -2.06
C LEU A 799 31.95 11.06 -1.46
N ASP A 800 32.79 12.07 -1.27
CA ASP A 800 32.37 13.36 -0.70
C ASP A 800 31.45 14.12 -1.67
N CYS A 801 31.71 14.03 -2.97
CA CYS A 801 30.80 14.50 -4.00
C CYS A 801 29.45 13.76 -3.96
N LEU A 802 29.48 12.43 -3.85
CA LEU A 802 28.27 11.60 -3.76
C LEU A 802 27.44 11.91 -2.50
N ILE A 803 28.07 12.16 -1.36
CA ILE A 803 27.42 12.57 -0.11
C ILE A 803 26.67 13.91 -0.27
N ALA A 804 27.17 14.81 -1.13
CA ALA A 804 26.58 16.13 -1.37
C ALA A 804 25.41 16.17 -2.40
N LYS A 805 25.16 15.09 -3.16
CA LYS A 805 24.09 15.04 -4.18
C LYS A 805 22.68 14.97 -3.58
N ASP A 806 21.67 15.39 -4.32
CA ASP A 806 20.28 15.17 -3.91
C ASP A 806 19.91 13.67 -4.03
N SER A 807 18.85 13.27 -3.32
CA SER A 807 18.42 11.86 -3.28
C SER A 807 17.97 11.33 -4.64
N MET A 808 17.31 12.16 -5.46
CA MET A 808 16.71 11.70 -6.72
C MET A 808 17.78 11.44 -7.78
N THR A 809 18.80 12.30 -7.88
CA THR A 809 19.98 12.08 -8.73
C THR A 809 20.69 10.77 -8.37
N LEU A 810 20.91 10.51 -7.08
CA LEU A 810 21.53 9.25 -6.62
C LEU A 810 20.63 8.03 -6.91
N GLN A 811 19.30 8.16 -6.79
CA GLN A 811 18.37 7.08 -7.14
C GLN A 811 18.37 6.77 -8.63
N GLN A 812 18.35 7.79 -9.48
CA GLN A 812 18.42 7.65 -10.93
C GLN A 812 19.75 7.02 -11.36
N ALA A 813 20.88 7.47 -10.78
CA ALA A 813 22.19 6.88 -11.01
C ALA A 813 22.26 5.39 -10.57
N SER A 814 21.71 5.06 -9.39
CA SER A 814 21.66 3.67 -8.91
C SER A 814 20.82 2.77 -9.81
N ASN A 815 19.70 3.26 -10.33
CA ASN A 815 18.86 2.48 -11.24
C ASN A 815 19.47 2.37 -12.64
N GLN A 816 20.12 3.42 -13.13
CA GLN A 816 20.83 3.41 -14.41
C GLN A 816 21.92 2.33 -14.43
N VAL A 817 22.86 2.36 -13.48
CA VAL A 817 23.99 1.40 -13.45
C VAL A 817 23.51 -0.04 -13.25
N SER A 818 22.40 -0.24 -12.53
CA SER A 818 21.81 -1.58 -12.31
C SER A 818 21.00 -2.10 -13.51
N THR A 819 20.53 -1.23 -14.41
CA THR A 819 19.74 -1.61 -15.60
C THR A 819 20.54 -1.64 -16.91
N THR A 820 21.85 -1.35 -16.87
CA THR A 820 22.79 -1.44 -18.01
C THR A 820 23.83 -2.57 -17.87
N GLY A 821 23.57 -3.58 -17.04
CA GLY A 821 24.48 -4.70 -16.75
C GLY A 821 24.19 -5.97 -17.55
N THR A 822 24.50 -7.14 -16.98
CA THR A 822 24.12 -8.45 -17.53
C THR A 822 22.64 -8.73 -17.22
N TYR A 823 21.90 -9.31 -18.19
CA TYR A 823 20.48 -9.66 -18.02
C TYR A 823 20.23 -10.43 -16.71
N GLY A 824 19.19 -10.04 -15.96
CA GLY A 824 18.82 -10.70 -14.70
C GLY A 824 19.70 -10.36 -13.49
N THR A 825 20.80 -9.60 -13.67
CA THR A 825 21.73 -9.23 -12.60
C THR A 825 21.48 -7.83 -12.03
N TRP A 826 22.07 -7.55 -10.86
CA TRP A 826 22.08 -6.24 -10.20
C TRP A 826 23.51 -5.70 -10.06
N ALA A 827 23.65 -4.38 -10.06
CA ALA A 827 24.96 -3.73 -9.88
C ALA A 827 25.47 -3.76 -8.43
N PHE A 828 24.61 -3.58 -7.45
CA PHE A 828 25.02 -3.36 -6.06
C PHE A 828 24.64 -4.58 -5.20
N LEU A 829 25.65 -5.31 -4.75
CA LEU A 829 25.55 -6.64 -4.15
C LEU A 829 26.36 -6.72 -2.83
N PRO A 830 26.10 -7.72 -1.96
CA PRO A 830 26.99 -8.03 -0.85
C PRO A 830 28.43 -8.31 -1.30
N VAL A 831 29.40 -7.98 -0.44
CA VAL A 831 30.84 -8.11 -0.71
C VAL A 831 31.58 -8.70 0.48
N THR A 832 32.68 -9.40 0.22
CA THR A 832 33.57 -9.94 1.25
C THR A 832 34.41 -8.79 1.80
N ASP A 833 34.23 -8.47 3.07
CA ASP A 833 34.73 -7.22 3.67
C ASP A 833 35.76 -7.43 4.79
N GLY A 834 36.10 -8.69 5.08
CA GLY A 834 37.04 -9.11 6.12
C GLY A 834 36.53 -8.98 7.57
N THR A 835 35.39 -8.32 7.79
CA THR A 835 34.91 -7.96 9.13
C THR A 835 33.54 -8.55 9.46
N PHE A 836 32.53 -8.27 8.64
CA PHE A 836 31.19 -8.86 8.74
C PHE A 836 31.14 -10.17 7.94
N ILE A 837 31.49 -10.14 6.65
CA ILE A 837 31.69 -11.31 5.79
C ILE A 837 33.21 -11.56 5.69
N LYS A 838 33.68 -12.61 6.36
CA LYS A 838 35.13 -12.89 6.51
C LYS A 838 35.73 -13.77 5.41
N ASP A 839 34.89 -14.49 4.67
CA ASP A 839 35.30 -15.50 3.69
C ASP A 839 34.12 -15.79 2.75
N LEU A 840 34.37 -16.46 1.62
CA LEU A 840 33.31 -16.84 0.67
C LEU A 840 32.27 -17.77 1.32
N PRO A 841 30.95 -17.59 1.07
CA PRO A 841 29.88 -18.41 1.62
C PRO A 841 30.07 -19.90 1.38
N SER A 842 30.32 -20.33 0.14
CA SER A 842 30.63 -21.74 -0.20
C SER A 842 31.71 -22.35 0.71
N LYS A 843 32.85 -21.67 0.82
CA LYS A 843 34.00 -22.08 1.64
C LYS A 843 33.70 -22.09 3.14
N GLN A 844 32.97 -21.10 3.65
CA GLN A 844 32.65 -21.02 5.08
C GLN A 844 31.53 -21.99 5.50
N LEU A 845 30.54 -22.24 4.63
CA LEU A 845 29.49 -23.25 4.83
C LEU A 845 30.08 -24.67 4.89
N LEU A 846 31.02 -24.98 3.98
CA LEU A 846 31.81 -26.21 4.03
C LEU A 846 32.56 -26.39 5.35
N ALA A 847 33.12 -25.31 5.91
CA ALA A 847 33.77 -25.31 7.22
C ALA A 847 32.79 -25.39 8.42
N LYS A 848 31.46 -25.45 8.20
CA LYS A 848 30.39 -25.48 9.23
C LYS A 848 30.45 -24.34 10.25
N LYS A 849 31.06 -23.22 9.87
CA LYS A 849 31.23 -21.99 10.66
C LYS A 849 29.96 -21.13 10.57
N VAL A 850 28.91 -21.55 11.30
CA VAL A 850 27.59 -20.90 11.26
C VAL A 850 27.04 -20.52 12.65
N ASN A 851 26.40 -19.36 12.73
CA ASN A 851 25.56 -18.91 13.84
C ASN A 851 24.25 -19.73 13.88
N GLY A 852 23.46 -19.61 14.96
CA GLY A 852 22.23 -20.36 15.15
C GLY A 852 22.45 -21.85 15.46
N LYS A 853 21.34 -22.55 15.72
CA LYS A 853 21.29 -24.00 16.00
C LYS A 853 20.54 -24.80 14.96
N ARG A 854 19.47 -24.26 14.35
CA ARG A 854 18.65 -25.04 13.42
C ARG A 854 18.22 -24.25 12.20
N ILE A 855 17.94 -24.96 11.12
CA ILE A 855 17.51 -24.36 9.87
C ILE A 855 16.43 -25.18 9.15
N LEU A 856 15.48 -24.48 8.53
CA LEU A 856 14.55 -25.00 7.53
C LEU A 856 14.87 -24.30 6.19
N VAL A 857 15.35 -25.06 5.20
CA VAL A 857 15.76 -24.51 3.90
C VAL A 857 14.79 -24.94 2.80
N GLY A 858 14.35 -24.01 1.98
CA GLY A 858 13.52 -24.22 0.79
C GLY A 858 14.25 -23.86 -0.50
N SER A 859 13.72 -24.36 -1.60
CA SER A 859 14.06 -23.93 -2.96
C SER A 859 12.88 -24.29 -3.86
N ASN A 860 12.57 -23.49 -4.87
CA ASN A 860 11.48 -23.75 -5.80
C ASN A 860 11.99 -24.62 -6.97
N ALA A 861 11.10 -25.22 -7.75
CA ALA A 861 11.48 -26.19 -8.78
C ALA A 861 12.23 -25.56 -9.96
N ASN A 862 11.86 -24.33 -10.34
CA ASN A 862 12.31 -23.62 -11.55
C ASN A 862 12.83 -22.20 -11.25
N GLU A 863 13.74 -22.07 -10.27
CA GLU A 863 14.30 -20.77 -9.81
C GLU A 863 14.86 -19.90 -10.96
N GLY A 864 15.65 -20.48 -11.86
CA GLY A 864 16.51 -19.73 -12.77
C GLY A 864 15.82 -19.07 -13.97
N ALA A 865 14.59 -19.45 -14.30
CA ALA A 865 13.91 -19.03 -15.54
C ALA A 865 13.51 -17.54 -15.59
N LEU A 866 13.64 -16.81 -14.48
CA LEU A 866 13.44 -15.36 -14.41
C LEU A 866 14.74 -14.57 -14.70
N PHE A 867 15.89 -15.23 -14.62
CA PHE A 867 17.22 -14.57 -14.57
C PHE A 867 18.11 -14.88 -15.78
N VAL A 868 17.75 -15.89 -16.57
CA VAL A 868 18.47 -16.26 -17.81
C VAL A 868 17.73 -15.67 -19.01
N PRO A 869 18.42 -15.02 -19.97
CA PRO A 869 17.76 -14.42 -21.13
C PRO A 869 17.09 -15.52 -21.99
N PRO A 870 15.86 -15.30 -22.51
CA PRO A 870 15.11 -16.29 -23.27
C PRO A 870 15.56 -16.36 -24.75
N THR A 871 16.87 -16.45 -24.98
CA THR A 871 17.50 -16.36 -26.31
C THR A 871 18.52 -17.48 -26.58
N ILE A 872 18.74 -18.41 -25.64
CA ILE A 872 19.75 -19.46 -25.73
C ILE A 872 19.21 -20.61 -26.59
N SER A 873 19.55 -20.60 -27.88
CA SER A 873 19.02 -21.56 -28.87
C SER A 873 19.96 -22.73 -29.15
N THR A 874 21.26 -22.54 -28.94
CA THR A 874 22.33 -23.50 -29.22
C THR A 874 23.31 -23.64 -28.05
N GLU A 875 24.19 -24.64 -28.09
CA GLU A 875 25.27 -24.77 -27.11
C GLU A 875 26.29 -23.62 -27.20
N ALA A 876 26.47 -23.02 -28.38
CA ALA A 876 27.31 -21.85 -28.56
C ALA A 876 26.73 -20.60 -27.88
N ASP A 877 25.40 -20.38 -27.98
CA ASP A 877 24.71 -19.30 -27.26
C ASP A 877 24.83 -19.50 -25.74
N LEU A 878 24.75 -20.75 -25.27
CA LEU A 878 24.91 -21.09 -23.86
C LEU A 878 26.33 -20.79 -23.38
N ILE A 879 27.37 -21.18 -24.12
CA ILE A 879 28.78 -20.87 -23.81
C ILE A 879 28.99 -19.35 -23.75
N ALA A 880 28.50 -18.61 -24.76
CA ALA A 880 28.61 -17.16 -24.80
C ALA A 880 27.93 -16.48 -23.60
N TRP A 881 26.75 -16.97 -23.18
CA TRP A 881 26.09 -16.48 -21.97
C TRP A 881 26.83 -16.88 -20.67
N LEU A 882 27.41 -18.08 -20.59
CA LEU A 882 28.18 -18.52 -19.42
C LEU A 882 29.42 -17.66 -19.17
N HIS A 883 30.12 -17.20 -20.22
CA HIS A 883 31.20 -16.22 -20.08
C HIS A 883 30.72 -14.83 -19.63
N LEU A 884 29.48 -14.45 -19.94
CA LEU A 884 28.89 -13.16 -19.55
C LEU A 884 28.37 -13.16 -18.10
N GLU A 885 27.80 -14.28 -17.64
CA GLU A 885 27.29 -14.45 -16.28
C GLU A 885 28.42 -14.76 -15.28
N PHE A 886 29.37 -15.60 -15.67
CA PHE A 886 30.47 -16.04 -14.81
C PHE A 886 31.85 -15.69 -15.41
N PRO A 887 32.21 -14.38 -15.48
CA PRO A 887 33.38 -13.89 -16.22
C PRO A 887 34.74 -14.36 -15.70
N ASN A 888 34.79 -15.00 -14.53
CA ASN A 888 36.01 -15.58 -13.94
C ASN A 888 36.23 -17.06 -14.32
N LEU A 889 35.34 -17.68 -15.10
CA LEU A 889 35.50 -19.06 -15.57
C LEU A 889 36.41 -19.16 -16.79
N SER A 890 37.25 -20.20 -16.81
CA SER A 890 37.96 -20.61 -18.02
C SER A 890 37.09 -21.50 -18.93
N ASP A 891 37.46 -21.61 -20.20
CA ASP A 891 36.89 -22.56 -21.17
C ASP A 891 36.87 -24.00 -20.62
N SER A 892 37.88 -24.35 -19.80
CA SER A 892 37.97 -25.66 -19.13
C SER A 892 36.95 -25.82 -18.01
N ASP A 893 36.65 -24.75 -17.26
CA ASP A 893 35.59 -24.76 -16.25
C ASP A 893 34.20 -24.82 -16.90
N ILE A 894 33.98 -24.08 -17.99
CA ILE A 894 32.73 -24.14 -18.77
C ILE A 894 32.57 -25.54 -19.38
N THR A 895 33.63 -26.15 -19.93
CA THR A 895 33.60 -27.54 -20.41
C THR A 895 33.20 -28.52 -19.29
N GLN A 896 33.70 -28.32 -18.06
CA GLN A 896 33.32 -29.12 -16.90
C GLN A 896 31.86 -28.89 -16.47
N ILE A 897 31.35 -27.65 -16.53
CA ILE A 897 29.92 -27.34 -16.29
C ILE A 897 29.06 -28.06 -17.35
N LEU A 898 29.39 -27.95 -18.64
CA LEU A 898 28.63 -28.60 -19.70
C LEU A 898 28.62 -30.14 -19.55
N ALA A 899 29.74 -30.73 -19.10
CA ALA A 899 29.82 -32.17 -18.77
C ALA A 899 29.00 -32.56 -17.52
N ALA A 900 28.95 -31.70 -16.50
CA ALA A 900 28.14 -31.91 -15.29
C ALA A 900 26.63 -31.72 -15.54
N TYR A 901 26.25 -30.98 -16.60
CA TYR A 901 24.87 -30.73 -17.02
C TYR A 901 24.61 -31.33 -18.41
N PRO A 902 24.58 -32.66 -18.57
CA PRO A 902 24.44 -33.31 -19.88
C PRO A 902 23.07 -33.02 -20.52
N SER A 903 23.12 -32.61 -21.80
CA SER A 903 21.97 -32.28 -22.64
C SER A 903 22.25 -32.65 -24.11
N SER A 904 21.26 -32.50 -24.99
CA SER A 904 21.44 -32.68 -26.43
C SER A 904 22.20 -31.51 -27.06
N SER A 905 23.22 -31.80 -27.86
CA SER A 905 23.99 -30.80 -28.62
C SER A 905 23.22 -30.15 -29.78
N GLY A 906 22.03 -30.66 -30.12
CA GLY A 906 21.12 -30.04 -31.09
C GLY A 906 20.55 -28.70 -30.60
N PRO A 907 20.09 -27.83 -31.52
CA PRO A 907 19.42 -26.58 -31.17
C PRO A 907 18.06 -26.85 -30.49
N VAL A 908 17.59 -25.89 -29.71
CA VAL A 908 16.24 -25.90 -29.10
C VAL A 908 15.19 -25.92 -30.21
N ASN A 909 14.38 -26.99 -30.28
CA ASN A 909 13.20 -27.04 -31.14
C ASN A 909 12.02 -26.34 -30.43
N PRO A 910 11.44 -25.26 -31.00
CA PRO A 910 10.31 -24.55 -30.37
C PRO A 910 9.06 -25.42 -30.16
N ASN A 911 8.96 -26.53 -30.88
CA ASN A 911 7.83 -27.47 -30.81
C ASN A 911 8.04 -28.61 -29.79
N ASP A 912 9.17 -28.66 -29.08
CA ASP A 912 9.40 -29.68 -28.05
C ASP A 912 8.40 -29.50 -26.89
N PRO A 913 7.84 -30.60 -26.34
CA PRO A 913 6.83 -30.52 -25.29
C PRO A 913 7.42 -29.96 -23.99
N LYS A 914 6.86 -28.84 -23.52
CA LYS A 914 7.21 -28.17 -22.26
C LYS A 914 6.31 -28.67 -21.14
N PHE A 915 6.88 -29.25 -20.08
CA PHE A 915 6.13 -29.80 -18.95
C PHE A 915 6.92 -29.78 -17.63
N ALA A 916 6.22 -29.89 -16.50
CA ALA A 916 6.85 -29.97 -15.19
C ALA A 916 7.44 -31.37 -14.96
N THR A 917 8.66 -31.43 -14.44
CA THR A 917 9.39 -32.67 -14.17
C THR A 917 8.90 -33.35 -12.90
N THR A 918 9.06 -34.68 -12.82
CA THR A 918 8.68 -35.47 -11.64
C THR A 918 9.82 -35.65 -10.64
N GLY A 919 11.01 -35.09 -10.91
CA GLY A 919 12.24 -35.28 -10.12
C GLY A 919 12.86 -36.67 -10.15
N LEU A 920 12.14 -37.68 -10.68
CA LEU A 920 12.50 -39.11 -10.65
C LEU A 920 12.45 -39.79 -12.03
N GLY A 921 11.90 -39.13 -13.05
CA GLY A 921 11.81 -39.66 -14.41
C GLY A 921 13.08 -39.45 -15.25
N PRO A 922 13.12 -39.98 -16.49
CA PRO A 922 14.20 -39.68 -17.44
C PRO A 922 14.18 -38.21 -17.91
N ALA A 923 13.00 -37.59 -17.93
CA ALA A 923 12.84 -36.15 -18.10
C ALA A 923 13.15 -35.43 -16.77
N THR A 924 14.13 -34.53 -16.81
CA THR A 924 14.66 -33.80 -15.64
C THR A 924 14.90 -32.33 -15.99
N ALA A 925 15.06 -31.51 -14.95
CA ALA A 925 15.24 -30.06 -15.04
C ALA A 925 16.47 -29.63 -15.85
N LEU A 926 17.40 -30.55 -16.18
CA LEU A 926 18.48 -30.34 -17.15
C LEU A 926 17.97 -30.03 -18.57
N ASN A 927 16.82 -30.58 -18.95
CA ASN A 927 16.41 -30.69 -20.36
C ASN A 927 14.98 -30.17 -20.64
N VAL A 928 14.08 -30.15 -19.64
CA VAL A 928 12.71 -29.67 -19.80
C VAL A 928 12.15 -29.01 -18.54
N SER A 929 11.35 -27.97 -18.74
CA SER A 929 10.42 -27.36 -17.77
C SER A 929 9.14 -26.94 -18.49
N GLN A 930 8.19 -26.31 -17.79
CA GLN A 930 7.00 -25.73 -18.45
C GLN A 930 7.32 -24.49 -19.31
N VAL A 931 8.50 -23.89 -19.18
CA VAL A 931 8.87 -22.65 -19.89
C VAL A 931 9.90 -22.87 -21.00
N ALA A 932 10.80 -23.85 -20.86
CA ALA A 932 11.90 -24.08 -21.79
C ALA A 932 12.26 -25.57 -21.96
N THR A 933 12.97 -25.86 -23.04
CA THR A 933 13.56 -27.16 -23.40
C THR A 933 15.02 -26.98 -23.83
N GLY A 934 15.78 -28.07 -23.89
CA GLY A 934 17.13 -28.11 -24.46
C GLY A 934 18.10 -27.10 -23.81
N GLN A 935 18.92 -26.45 -24.63
CA GLN A 935 20.01 -25.56 -24.18
C GLN A 935 19.51 -24.34 -23.36
N GLN A 936 18.32 -23.79 -23.67
CA GLN A 936 17.70 -22.75 -22.82
C GLN A 936 17.39 -23.28 -21.42
N GLN A 937 16.78 -24.47 -21.32
CA GLN A 937 16.47 -25.05 -20.01
C GLN A 937 17.72 -25.48 -19.24
N ARG A 938 18.76 -25.94 -19.95
CA ARG A 938 20.08 -26.22 -19.39
C ARG A 938 20.68 -24.96 -18.76
N GLY A 939 20.63 -23.82 -19.46
CA GLY A 939 21.02 -22.51 -18.90
C GLY A 939 20.19 -22.10 -17.69
N ASN A 940 18.86 -22.20 -17.77
CA ASN A 940 17.94 -21.94 -16.65
C ASN A 940 18.32 -22.78 -15.41
N ASN A 941 18.62 -24.07 -15.57
CA ASN A 941 18.94 -24.96 -14.46
C ASN A 941 20.38 -24.80 -13.96
N ILE A 942 21.33 -24.40 -14.81
CA ILE A 942 22.68 -23.97 -14.39
C ILE A 942 22.56 -22.77 -13.44
N TYR A 943 21.82 -21.72 -13.81
CA TYR A 943 21.60 -20.57 -12.94
C TYR A 943 20.85 -20.95 -11.66
N ALA A 944 19.77 -21.74 -11.79
CA ALA A 944 19.00 -22.20 -10.63
C ALA A 944 19.88 -22.91 -9.60
N GLU A 945 20.74 -23.83 -10.05
CA GLU A 945 21.58 -24.64 -9.18
C GLU A 945 22.78 -23.86 -8.63
N ALA A 946 23.48 -23.05 -9.43
CA ALA A 946 24.56 -22.19 -8.95
C ALA A 946 24.09 -21.18 -7.90
N THR A 947 23.01 -20.45 -8.21
CA THR A 947 22.64 -19.19 -7.53
C THR A 947 21.63 -19.38 -6.38
N PHE A 948 20.89 -20.50 -6.35
CA PHE A 948 19.87 -20.76 -5.31
C PHE A 948 19.91 -22.18 -4.73
N VAL A 949 19.82 -23.21 -5.59
CA VAL A 949 19.51 -24.58 -5.12
C VAL A 949 20.73 -25.25 -4.47
N CYS A 950 21.94 -25.12 -5.03
CA CYS A 950 23.13 -25.65 -4.37
C CYS A 950 23.54 -24.89 -3.11
N PRO A 951 23.47 -23.53 -3.06
CA PRO A 951 23.58 -22.79 -1.81
C PRO A 951 22.63 -23.32 -0.71
N ALA A 952 21.39 -23.66 -1.06
CA ALA A 952 20.45 -24.31 -0.13
C ALA A 952 20.91 -25.71 0.36
N TYR A 953 21.55 -26.53 -0.48
CA TYR A 953 22.13 -27.82 -0.09
C TYR A 953 23.33 -27.66 0.85
N TRP A 954 24.20 -26.69 0.56
CA TRP A 954 25.40 -26.41 1.37
C TRP A 954 25.02 -25.88 2.75
N LEU A 955 24.04 -24.97 2.78
CA LEU A 955 23.51 -24.39 4.00
C LEU A 955 22.82 -25.44 4.88
N ALA A 956 21.97 -26.31 4.30
CA ALA A 956 21.41 -27.45 5.04
C ALA A 956 22.52 -28.37 5.60
N SER A 957 23.59 -28.59 4.84
CA SER A 957 24.73 -29.43 5.26
C SER A 957 25.57 -28.77 6.36
N ALA A 958 25.70 -27.44 6.38
CA ALA A 958 26.44 -26.70 7.40
C ALA A 958 25.85 -26.85 8.81
N TYR A 959 24.52 -27.01 8.91
CA TYR A 959 23.77 -27.23 10.15
C TYR A 959 23.68 -28.71 10.58
N THR A 960 24.55 -29.60 10.08
CA THR A 960 24.62 -31.00 10.51
C THR A 960 25.74 -31.27 11.54
N GLY A 961 25.40 -31.91 12.65
CA GLY A 961 26.34 -32.25 13.74
C GLY A 961 26.43 -31.16 14.83
N ASN A 962 27.22 -31.42 15.87
CA ASN A 962 27.48 -30.49 16.99
C ASN A 962 26.22 -29.89 17.65
N GLY A 963 25.16 -30.70 17.78
CA GLY A 963 23.88 -30.27 18.35
C GLY A 963 23.04 -29.34 17.44
N ARG A 964 23.44 -29.16 16.17
CA ARG A 964 22.64 -28.48 15.14
C ARG A 964 21.72 -29.45 14.41
N THR A 965 20.68 -28.92 13.77
CA THR A 965 19.71 -29.71 12.98
C THR A 965 19.23 -28.93 11.76
N ALA A 966 19.21 -29.58 10.60
CA ALA A 966 18.68 -29.02 9.36
C ALA A 966 17.50 -29.82 8.85
N TYR A 967 16.61 -29.13 8.13
CA TYR A 967 15.49 -29.69 7.38
C TYR A 967 15.48 -29.03 6.01
N LYS A 968 15.21 -29.79 4.93
CA LYS A 968 15.09 -29.23 3.57
C LYS A 968 13.76 -29.57 2.92
N TYR A 969 13.18 -28.62 2.20
CA TYR A 969 12.13 -28.85 1.20
C TYR A 969 12.53 -28.39 -0.20
N GLN A 970 11.78 -28.85 -1.20
CA GLN A 970 11.59 -28.20 -2.49
C GLN A 970 10.09 -27.89 -2.66
N TYR A 971 9.75 -26.71 -3.17
CA TYR A 971 8.39 -26.36 -3.61
C TYR A 971 8.25 -26.66 -5.10
N SER A 972 7.22 -27.40 -5.49
CA SER A 972 7.08 -27.95 -6.85
C SER A 972 5.65 -27.90 -7.41
N ILE A 973 4.75 -27.12 -6.81
CA ILE A 973 3.44 -26.82 -7.44
C ILE A 973 3.73 -26.15 -8.80
N PRO A 974 3.14 -26.61 -9.92
CA PRO A 974 3.44 -26.05 -11.24
C PRO A 974 3.10 -24.55 -11.37
N PHE A 975 3.93 -23.71 -12.00
CA PHE A 975 5.23 -24.08 -12.59
C PHE A 975 6.40 -24.10 -11.58
N GLY A 976 6.23 -23.48 -10.41
CA GLY A 976 7.20 -23.53 -9.32
C GLY A 976 8.41 -22.64 -9.56
N GLY A 977 8.18 -21.44 -10.07
CA GLY A 977 9.19 -20.41 -10.29
C GLY A 977 9.71 -19.78 -9.00
N HIS A 978 10.66 -18.86 -9.16
CA HIS A 978 11.21 -18.10 -8.04
C HIS A 978 10.11 -17.28 -7.34
N THR A 979 10.01 -17.41 -6.01
CA THR A 979 9.01 -16.76 -5.13
C THR A 979 7.56 -17.25 -5.20
N ASP A 980 7.22 -18.21 -6.09
CA ASP A 980 5.87 -18.81 -6.19
C ASP A 980 5.34 -19.44 -4.87
N ASP A 981 6.22 -19.71 -3.89
CA ASP A 981 5.88 -20.24 -2.57
C ASP A 981 5.33 -19.17 -1.60
N LEU A 982 5.65 -17.89 -1.80
CA LEU A 982 5.29 -16.81 -0.88
C LEU A 982 3.77 -16.58 -0.71
N PRO A 983 2.93 -16.61 -1.77
CA PRO A 983 1.49 -16.39 -1.60
C PRO A 983 0.84 -17.52 -0.77
N ALA A 984 1.34 -18.75 -0.87
CA ALA A 984 0.89 -19.86 -0.02
C ALA A 984 1.30 -19.67 1.45
N ILE A 985 2.44 -19.02 1.73
CA ILE A 985 2.94 -18.79 3.10
C ILE A 985 2.28 -17.58 3.75
N PHE A 986 2.26 -16.43 3.07
CA PHE A 986 1.83 -15.14 3.66
C PHE A 986 0.50 -14.59 3.14
N GLY A 987 0.00 -15.10 2.01
CA GLY A 987 -1.25 -14.67 1.40
C GLY A 987 -1.11 -13.49 0.41
N PRO A 988 -2.12 -13.28 -0.46
CA PRO A 988 -3.28 -14.14 -0.67
C PRO A 988 -2.95 -15.40 -1.48
N ALA A 989 -3.59 -16.52 -1.17
CA ALA A 989 -3.39 -17.78 -1.90
C ALA A 989 -3.77 -17.66 -3.38
N GLN A 990 -3.05 -18.35 -4.26
CA GLN A 990 -3.29 -18.34 -5.71
C GLN A 990 -4.24 -19.48 -6.14
N PRO A 991 -4.85 -19.44 -7.34
CA PRO A 991 -5.77 -20.50 -7.79
C PRO A 991 -5.15 -21.89 -7.87
N ASN A 992 -3.81 -21.99 -8.00
CA ASN A 992 -3.05 -23.24 -7.92
C ASN A 992 -2.69 -23.69 -6.49
N HIS A 993 -3.23 -23.04 -5.45
CA HIS A 993 -3.04 -23.41 -4.05
C HIS A 993 -4.35 -23.93 -3.45
N SER A 994 -4.43 -25.21 -3.10
CA SER A 994 -5.56 -25.73 -2.33
C SER A 994 -5.51 -25.21 -0.88
N GLU A 995 -6.67 -25.04 -0.24
CA GLU A 995 -6.76 -24.68 1.19
C GLU A 995 -5.94 -25.65 2.06
N SER A 996 -5.97 -26.94 1.71
CA SER A 996 -5.21 -28.00 2.35
C SER A 996 -3.68 -27.88 2.18
N PHE A 997 -3.20 -27.30 1.08
CA PHE A 997 -1.78 -27.01 0.89
C PHE A 997 -1.37 -25.78 1.70
N VAL A 998 -2.17 -24.71 1.63
CA VAL A 998 -1.95 -23.44 2.33
C VAL A 998 -1.89 -23.67 3.84
N ALA A 999 -2.86 -24.40 4.40
CA ALA A 999 -2.86 -24.78 5.81
C ALA A 999 -1.61 -25.61 6.19
N ALA A 1000 -1.17 -26.54 5.34
CA ALA A 1000 0.00 -27.38 5.58
C ALA A 1000 1.31 -26.58 5.57
N ILE A 1001 1.59 -25.76 4.55
CA ILE A 1001 2.86 -25.01 4.44
C ILE A 1001 2.98 -23.93 5.53
N ARG A 1002 1.89 -23.24 5.87
CA ARG A 1002 1.83 -22.29 6.99
C ARG A 1002 2.07 -22.98 8.33
N SER A 1003 1.52 -24.18 8.51
CA SER A 1003 1.76 -25.02 9.69
C SER A 1003 3.21 -25.51 9.76
N ILE A 1004 3.83 -25.89 8.64
CA ILE A 1004 5.24 -26.31 8.57
C ILE A 1004 6.17 -25.18 9.06
N TRP A 1005 5.97 -23.96 8.57
CA TRP A 1005 6.71 -22.78 9.00
C TRP A 1005 6.47 -22.46 10.48
N GLY A 1006 5.21 -22.38 10.92
CA GLY A 1006 4.88 -22.04 12.30
C GLY A 1006 5.26 -23.11 13.33
N LYS A 1007 5.26 -24.40 12.97
CA LYS A 1007 5.84 -25.47 13.80
C LYS A 1007 7.35 -25.37 13.92
N PHE A 1008 8.05 -24.97 12.86
CA PHE A 1008 9.48 -24.68 12.96
C PHE A 1008 9.77 -23.47 13.87
N VAL A 1009 8.97 -22.40 13.79
CA VAL A 1009 9.09 -21.24 14.70
C VAL A 1009 8.80 -21.61 16.16
N THR A 1010 7.71 -22.33 16.42
CA THR A 1010 7.21 -22.59 17.78
C THR A 1010 7.82 -23.80 18.48
N ALA A 1011 8.16 -24.85 17.72
CA ALA A 1011 8.64 -26.14 18.23
C ALA A 1011 10.03 -26.53 17.70
N SER A 1012 10.69 -25.67 16.89
CA SER A 1012 12.01 -25.94 16.31
C SER A 1012 12.08 -27.18 15.39
N ASN A 1013 10.93 -27.67 14.93
CA ASN A 1013 10.75 -28.86 14.10
C ASN A 1013 9.56 -28.60 13.13
N PRO A 1014 9.73 -28.78 11.82
CA PRO A 1014 8.70 -28.48 10.82
C PRO A 1014 7.56 -29.53 10.69
N SER A 1015 7.55 -30.59 11.52
CA SER A 1015 6.57 -31.67 11.41
C SER A 1015 5.15 -31.24 11.84
N ILE A 1016 4.13 -31.62 11.05
CA ILE A 1016 2.71 -31.27 11.26
C ILE A 1016 1.84 -32.50 11.57
N SER A 1017 0.55 -32.31 11.85
CA SER A 1017 -0.38 -33.43 12.09
C SER A 1017 -0.77 -34.13 10.79
N ALA A 1018 -1.17 -35.41 10.87
CA ALA A 1018 -1.63 -36.16 9.70
C ALA A 1018 -2.85 -35.51 9.01
N ALA A 1019 -3.78 -34.94 9.78
CA ALA A 1019 -4.95 -34.24 9.26
C ALA A 1019 -4.58 -32.99 8.44
N LEU A 1020 -3.61 -32.20 8.90
CA LEU A 1020 -3.09 -31.06 8.12
C LEU A 1020 -2.32 -31.55 6.88
N ALA A 1021 -1.55 -32.62 7.00
CA ALA A 1021 -0.76 -33.19 5.91
C ALA A 1021 -1.64 -33.74 4.77
N SER A 1022 -2.76 -34.41 5.07
CA SER A 1022 -3.69 -34.96 4.06
C SER A 1022 -4.85 -34.03 3.68
N GLY A 1023 -4.95 -32.82 4.28
CA GLY A 1023 -6.06 -31.91 4.02
C GLY A 1023 -7.41 -32.40 4.55
N GLY A 1024 -7.42 -33.12 5.67
CA GLY A 1024 -8.61 -33.73 6.27
C GLY A 1024 -9.15 -34.96 5.53
N VAL A 1025 -8.69 -35.24 4.31
CA VAL A 1025 -9.12 -36.41 3.53
C VAL A 1025 -8.53 -37.69 4.15
N PRO A 1026 -9.34 -38.74 4.40
CA PRO A 1026 -8.83 -40.05 4.79
C PRO A 1026 -7.98 -40.67 3.67
N THR A 1027 -6.72 -40.97 3.96
CA THR A 1027 -5.82 -41.61 2.99
C THR A 1027 -6.06 -43.12 2.93
N THR A 1028 -6.32 -43.65 1.73
CA THR A 1028 -6.34 -45.10 1.47
C THR A 1028 -4.95 -45.74 1.52
N SER A 1029 -3.89 -44.94 1.53
CA SER A 1029 -2.51 -45.35 1.81
C SER A 1029 -2.32 -45.71 3.29
N SER A 1030 -1.71 -46.86 3.55
CA SER A 1030 -1.21 -47.26 4.87
C SER A 1030 0.12 -46.59 5.26
N ALA A 1031 0.83 -45.97 4.30
CA ALA A 1031 2.05 -45.23 4.56
C ALA A 1031 1.74 -43.80 5.06
N PRO A 1032 2.32 -43.34 6.19
CA PRO A 1032 2.08 -42.01 6.73
C PRO A 1032 2.69 -40.91 5.84
N ASN A 1033 1.97 -39.80 5.70
CA ASN A 1033 2.42 -38.66 4.90
C ASN A 1033 3.75 -38.07 5.47
N PRO A 1034 4.79 -37.86 4.65
CA PRO A 1034 6.14 -37.62 5.17
C PRO A 1034 6.33 -36.31 5.94
N VAL A 1035 5.46 -35.30 5.79
CA VAL A 1035 5.54 -34.08 6.62
C VAL A 1035 5.04 -34.29 8.06
N THR A 1036 4.46 -35.45 8.39
CA THR A 1036 4.15 -35.79 9.80
C THR A 1036 5.38 -36.22 10.60
N LYS A 1037 6.45 -36.60 9.92
CA LYS A 1037 7.77 -36.89 10.49
C LYS A 1037 8.83 -36.37 9.53
N PHE A 1038 8.89 -35.04 9.42
CA PHE A 1038 9.73 -34.35 8.45
C PHE A 1038 11.20 -34.79 8.63
N PRO A 1039 11.86 -35.33 7.59
CA PRO A 1039 13.20 -35.89 7.73
C PRO A 1039 14.22 -34.80 8.02
N ALA A 1040 15.05 -35.03 9.03
CA ALA A 1040 16.22 -34.20 9.28
C ALA A 1040 17.28 -34.48 8.19
N TRP A 1041 17.87 -33.42 7.65
CA TRP A 1041 18.93 -33.50 6.65
C TRP A 1041 20.20 -34.09 7.27
N THR A 1042 20.79 -35.09 6.61
CA THR A 1042 22.07 -35.70 7.00
C THR A 1042 23.01 -35.75 5.79
N ALA A 1043 24.31 -35.56 6.00
CA ALA A 1043 25.27 -35.58 4.89
C ALA A 1043 25.45 -36.98 4.26
N SER A 1044 25.20 -38.05 5.02
CA SER A 1044 25.29 -39.45 4.56
C SER A 1044 24.01 -39.97 3.89
N SER A 1045 22.87 -39.35 4.17
CA SER A 1045 21.57 -39.64 3.54
C SER A 1045 20.74 -38.35 3.48
N PRO A 1046 20.98 -37.49 2.48
CA PRO A 1046 20.33 -36.19 2.37
C PRO A 1046 18.93 -36.36 1.80
N GLN A 1047 17.93 -36.29 2.68
CA GLN A 1047 16.51 -36.32 2.33
C GLN A 1047 15.92 -34.91 2.38
N GLN A 1048 15.09 -34.57 1.38
CA GLN A 1048 14.25 -33.37 1.38
C GLN A 1048 12.78 -33.74 1.20
N ILE A 1049 11.87 -32.90 1.68
CA ILE A 1049 10.45 -32.99 1.32
C ILE A 1049 10.23 -32.33 -0.03
N ASN A 1050 9.50 -33.00 -0.93
CA ASN A 1050 8.91 -32.39 -2.11
C ASN A 1050 7.48 -31.93 -1.76
N LEU A 1051 7.26 -30.61 -1.69
CA LEU A 1051 5.96 -29.99 -1.49
C LEU A 1051 5.30 -29.76 -2.85
N ASN A 1052 4.38 -30.64 -3.22
CA ASN A 1052 3.64 -30.61 -4.47
C ASN A 1052 2.16 -30.96 -4.24
N ILE A 1053 1.32 -30.77 -5.25
CA ILE A 1053 -0.09 -31.16 -5.31
C ILE A 1053 -0.37 -32.02 -6.55
N THR A 1054 -1.52 -32.70 -6.56
CA THR A 1054 -2.05 -33.44 -7.71
C THR A 1054 -3.56 -33.22 -7.86
N GLY A 1055 -4.10 -33.55 -9.04
CA GLY A 1055 -5.52 -33.35 -9.36
C GLY A 1055 -5.81 -31.93 -9.84
N GLY A 1056 -7.03 -31.47 -9.61
CA GLY A 1056 -7.54 -30.18 -10.09
C GLY A 1056 -7.87 -30.14 -11.58
N THR A 1057 -8.40 -29.00 -12.01
CA THR A 1057 -8.74 -28.67 -13.39
C THR A 1057 -7.62 -27.81 -14.00
N PRO A 1058 -7.07 -28.16 -15.20
CA PRO A 1058 -5.98 -27.40 -15.80
C PRO A 1058 -6.45 -26.01 -16.26
N TYR A 1059 -5.59 -25.00 -16.07
CA TYR A 1059 -5.77 -23.65 -16.62
C TYR A 1059 -4.43 -23.06 -17.09
N SER A 1060 -4.50 -22.08 -18.00
CA SER A 1060 -3.32 -21.35 -18.48
C SER A 1060 -3.02 -20.15 -17.59
N ALA A 1061 -1.79 -20.01 -17.13
CA ALA A 1061 -1.28 -18.85 -16.42
C ALA A 1061 -0.07 -18.25 -17.14
N VAL A 1062 0.15 -16.94 -17.01
CA VAL A 1062 1.38 -16.28 -17.50
C VAL A 1062 2.35 -16.12 -16.33
N THR A 1063 3.60 -16.52 -16.52
CA THR A 1063 4.66 -16.45 -15.52
C THR A 1063 5.32 -15.07 -15.47
N LEU A 1064 6.09 -14.80 -14.41
CA LEU A 1064 6.87 -13.55 -14.28
C LEU A 1064 7.90 -13.34 -15.41
N SER A 1065 8.33 -14.41 -16.10
CA SER A 1065 9.17 -14.32 -17.31
C SER A 1065 8.38 -14.25 -18.62
N GLY A 1066 7.06 -14.01 -18.56
CA GLY A 1066 6.17 -13.84 -19.71
C GLY A 1066 5.79 -15.14 -20.44
N ALA A 1067 6.29 -16.30 -20.00
CA ALA A 1067 5.93 -17.59 -20.60
C ALA A 1067 4.57 -18.07 -20.10
N THR A 1068 3.71 -18.55 -21.01
CA THR A 1068 2.44 -19.21 -20.66
C THR A 1068 2.68 -20.66 -20.24
N VAL A 1069 2.09 -21.06 -19.11
CA VAL A 1069 2.26 -22.39 -18.50
C VAL A 1069 0.93 -22.98 -18.06
N THR A 1070 0.84 -24.32 -17.98
CA THR A 1070 -0.35 -25.02 -17.47
C THR A 1070 -0.25 -25.23 -15.96
N GLN A 1071 -1.12 -24.57 -15.22
CA GLN A 1071 -1.33 -24.79 -13.79
C GLN A 1071 -2.64 -25.56 -13.56
N PHE A 1072 -2.96 -25.91 -12.32
CA PHE A 1072 -4.16 -26.67 -11.96
C PHE A 1072 -4.87 -25.98 -10.80
N GLN A 1073 -6.18 -25.78 -10.90
CA GLN A 1073 -7.01 -25.14 -9.87
C GLN A 1073 -8.09 -26.10 -9.34
N GLU A 1074 -8.79 -25.71 -8.27
CA GLU A 1074 -9.96 -26.44 -7.78
C GLU A 1074 -11.09 -26.53 -8.84
N PRO A 1075 -11.97 -27.54 -8.80
CA PRO A 1075 -12.08 -28.59 -7.79
C PRO A 1075 -11.14 -29.78 -8.01
N GLY A 1076 -10.68 -30.37 -6.91
CA GLY A 1076 -10.01 -31.67 -6.86
C GLY A 1076 -8.51 -31.63 -6.61
N LEU A 1077 -7.93 -30.51 -6.17
CA LEU A 1077 -6.51 -30.44 -5.78
C LEU A 1077 -6.26 -31.19 -4.46
N LYS A 1078 -5.11 -31.87 -4.37
CA LYS A 1078 -4.73 -32.70 -3.21
C LYS A 1078 -3.25 -32.61 -2.92
N ASN A 1079 -2.88 -32.55 -1.64
CA ASN A 1079 -1.47 -32.59 -1.18
C ASN A 1079 -0.77 -33.88 -1.65
N ALA A 1080 0.35 -33.74 -2.36
CA ALA A 1080 1.14 -34.84 -2.92
C ALA A 1080 2.56 -34.88 -2.32
N PHE A 1081 2.66 -34.68 -1.01
CA PHE A 1081 3.94 -34.58 -0.30
C PHE A 1081 4.71 -35.90 -0.32
N SER A 1082 5.97 -35.83 -0.74
CA SER A 1082 6.84 -36.99 -0.95
C SER A 1082 8.24 -36.74 -0.35
N VAL A 1083 8.97 -37.80 0.00
CA VAL A 1083 10.41 -37.69 0.33
C VAL A 1083 11.21 -37.87 -0.94
N ALA A 1084 12.12 -36.94 -1.21
CA ALA A 1084 13.11 -37.05 -2.28
C ALA A 1084 14.50 -37.32 -1.67
N ASN A 1085 15.24 -38.27 -2.25
CA ASN A 1085 16.69 -38.37 -2.05
C ASN A 1085 17.35 -37.23 -2.84
N ALA A 1086 17.89 -36.24 -2.13
CA ALA A 1086 18.43 -35.03 -2.73
C ALA A 1086 19.67 -35.28 -3.60
N ASN A 1087 20.37 -36.40 -3.40
CA ASN A 1087 21.51 -36.75 -4.27
C ASN A 1087 21.06 -37.12 -5.68
N THR A 1088 20.03 -37.96 -5.81
CA THR A 1088 19.57 -38.50 -7.10
C THR A 1088 18.50 -37.64 -7.78
N TRP A 1089 17.83 -36.77 -7.02
CA TRP A 1089 16.76 -35.88 -7.51
C TRP A 1089 17.18 -35.07 -8.75
N GLU A 1090 16.26 -34.88 -9.69
CA GLU A 1090 16.48 -34.13 -10.94
C GLU A 1090 17.77 -34.53 -11.68
N GLY A 1091 17.96 -35.85 -11.83
CA GLY A 1091 19.08 -36.42 -12.60
C GLY A 1091 20.45 -36.24 -11.94
N GLY A 1092 20.53 -36.38 -10.61
CA GLY A 1092 21.80 -36.28 -9.88
C GLY A 1092 22.16 -34.87 -9.38
N ARG A 1093 21.16 -34.06 -9.01
CA ARG A 1093 21.34 -32.67 -8.53
C ARG A 1093 22.34 -32.55 -7.38
N GLY A 1094 22.35 -33.49 -6.41
CA GLY A 1094 23.34 -33.44 -5.33
C GLY A 1094 24.78 -33.53 -5.83
N THR A 1095 25.06 -34.38 -6.82
CA THR A 1095 26.37 -34.48 -7.48
C THR A 1095 26.76 -33.19 -8.18
N ARG A 1096 25.81 -32.50 -8.85
CA ARG A 1096 26.05 -31.16 -9.44
C ARG A 1096 26.30 -30.10 -8.36
N CYS A 1097 25.63 -30.21 -7.22
CA CYS A 1097 25.88 -29.38 -6.04
C CYS A 1097 27.13 -29.76 -5.22
N ASP A 1098 27.75 -30.92 -5.46
CA ASP A 1098 29.12 -31.25 -5.04
C ASP A 1098 30.13 -30.67 -6.04
N PHE A 1099 29.88 -30.78 -7.34
CA PHE A 1099 30.70 -30.19 -8.41
C PHE A 1099 30.84 -28.66 -8.27
N TRP A 1100 29.75 -27.91 -8.06
CA TRP A 1100 29.85 -26.46 -7.81
C TRP A 1100 30.77 -26.13 -6.62
N ARG A 1101 30.83 -26.98 -5.58
CA ARG A 1101 31.76 -26.80 -4.45
C ARG A 1101 33.23 -27.04 -4.80
N THR A 1102 33.55 -27.88 -5.78
CA THR A 1102 34.95 -28.08 -6.20
C THR A 1102 35.48 -26.90 -7.03
N ILE A 1103 34.58 -26.16 -7.69
CA ILE A 1103 34.92 -24.98 -8.50
C ILE A 1103 34.66 -23.63 -7.80
N ALA A 1104 33.98 -23.58 -6.65
CA ALA A 1104 33.69 -22.38 -5.85
C ALA A 1104 34.92 -21.65 -5.23
N SER A 1105 36.14 -22.06 -5.60
CA SER A 1105 37.36 -21.26 -5.40
C SER A 1105 37.74 -20.41 -6.62
N ARG A 1106 37.04 -20.60 -7.76
CA ARG A 1106 37.23 -19.94 -9.05
C ARG A 1106 35.96 -19.18 -9.48
N VAL A 1107 34.77 -19.76 -9.24
CA VAL A 1107 33.51 -19.01 -9.23
C VAL A 1107 33.35 -18.35 -7.85
N PRO A 1108 33.25 -17.02 -7.75
CA PRO A 1108 33.07 -16.32 -6.47
C PRO A 1108 31.60 -16.42 -6.01
N ILE A 1109 31.18 -17.61 -5.57
CA ILE A 1109 29.84 -17.96 -5.09
C ILE A 1109 30.02 -18.66 -3.74
#